data_AF-A0A7V4KE45-F1
#
_entry.id   AF-A0A7V4KE45-F1
#
_cell.length_a   1.000
_cell.length_b   1.000
_cell.length_c   1.000
_cell.angle_alpha   90.00
_cell.angle_beta   90.00
_cell.angle_gamma   90.00
#
_symmetry.space_group_name_H-M   'P 1'
#
loop_
_entity.id
_entity.type
_entity.pdbx_description
1 polymer ?
#
loop_
_entity_poly.entity_id
_entity_poly.type
_entity_poly.pdbx_seq_one_letter_code
_entity_poly.pdbx_strand_id
1 'polypeptide(L)'
;LLDMTVKDIENIVYFGSRRVNERVLIVTDPKNTPFVKGSILNQTEYEIYARKWDFEVSPAYIVKEPRAPLVADIDGEVHIKHERTHTDRDIYWITIKNVIRTELRVYSGMELRVKDGDFVNQGDEIVPEKRVDAIFAPFDGTVEVDEISETITLNPLPTSKNTPITFTLSYGVRALVKNGDKIKKGQQLTTETILPRIVAPLSGTVKFSRNLNLRPLENGSYEVITTGTIYIENVQSSKTYPVFEGATIYVQDGEMVKAGDVIADRFLFEDEKLSIEEYKIFSQHYHGMFVVEEQVENDKPIMVVTYIDPEMAEETGITRGQIITQQDYEAYSMIYPGKIEAETGAAAIKKLLQQLDLEVMKTELENELNKIPKSSVRAKKLLKKLRIVKDLMESGTKPEWMVLEVLPVVPPEIRPMIQIDGGRFATTDLNDLYRRVIMRNNRLKRLYEMNAPEVIIRNEKRMLQEAVDNLIYNGKIGKAYTDRNGRPLKSLTDLIRGKKGRFRRNLLGKRVDYSGRAVIVVGPHLKIHECGLPKKMALELFEPFVIAELSKEENAEATQTKVKKYRKELQREDPKAWEKLEKVIQGRVVLLNRAPTLHRMSIQAFEPKLIEGNAIQLHPLVCPPFNADFDGDQMAVHLPLSPAAQAEARLLMLSRYNIISPAHGKPISMPGKDIVAGVYYLTMVDKNYDKVQPEDIKWKFASPEEAEIAYEFGYIKLHEPILVKINDKVVKTTFGRVIFNSILPEELRDYNKTFGKNGIKDVVYKTFKKHGIDRTADLLDDIKTLGFHYATISGLTVSLKDFLISPKKNEIIAEAMKKIDEIEKLYEEGLLSDEEKYKETIKIWTKATDLVQEETYKYLGENPFNPV
;
A
#
# COMPACT_ATOMS: atom_id res chain seq x y z
N LEU A 1 -20.85 16.19 -5.04
CA LEU A 1 -21.76 16.55 -6.15
C LEU A 1 -22.68 15.39 -6.44
N LEU A 2 -22.15 14.20 -6.75
CA LEU A 2 -22.92 12.99 -7.07
C LEU A 2 -23.51 12.23 -5.86
N ASP A 3 -23.34 12.72 -4.63
CA ASP A 3 -23.74 12.04 -3.38
C ASP A 3 -23.21 10.60 -3.19
N MET A 4 -22.10 10.28 -3.85
CA MET A 4 -21.38 9.02 -3.72
C MET A 4 -20.20 9.14 -2.74
N THR A 5 -19.78 8.03 -2.12
CA THR A 5 -18.56 8.02 -1.32
C THR A 5 -17.31 8.02 -2.21
N VAL A 6 -16.15 8.36 -1.64
CA VAL A 6 -14.87 8.33 -2.38
C VAL A 6 -14.55 6.91 -2.86
N LYS A 7 -14.81 5.91 -2.02
CA LYS A 7 -14.58 4.49 -2.34
C LYS A 7 -15.48 4.02 -3.48
N ASP A 8 -16.73 4.48 -3.53
CA ASP A 8 -17.66 4.17 -4.62
C ASP A 8 -17.15 4.72 -5.95
N ILE A 9 -16.70 5.98 -5.96
CA ILE A 9 -16.13 6.60 -7.17
C ILE A 9 -14.86 5.87 -7.59
N GLU A 10 -13.95 5.55 -6.67
CA GLU A 10 -12.74 4.77 -6.97
C GLU A 10 -13.09 3.41 -7.57
N ASN A 11 -14.01 2.68 -6.94
CA ASN A 11 -14.45 1.37 -7.45
C ASN A 11 -15.05 1.49 -8.85
N ILE A 12 -15.86 2.50 -9.16
CA ILE A 12 -16.42 2.71 -10.50
C ILE A 12 -15.31 3.02 -11.51
N VAL A 13 -14.43 3.97 -11.18
CA VAL A 13 -13.37 4.47 -12.06
C VAL A 13 -12.34 3.39 -12.40
N TYR A 14 -12.02 2.50 -11.45
CA TYR A 14 -11.08 1.41 -11.64
C TYR A 14 -11.72 0.06 -12.02
N PHE A 15 -12.99 0.06 -12.45
CA PHE A 15 -13.69 -1.17 -12.88
C PHE A 15 -13.66 -2.26 -11.81
N GLY A 16 -13.97 -1.86 -10.57
CA GLY A 16 -14.00 -2.75 -9.42
C GLY A 16 -15.07 -3.83 -9.55
N SER A 17 -14.99 -4.78 -8.62
CA SER A 17 -16.00 -5.81 -8.42
C SER A 17 -16.58 -5.68 -7.02
N ARG A 18 -17.82 -6.15 -6.87
CA ARG A 18 -18.48 -6.33 -5.59
C ARG A 18 -18.48 -7.81 -5.30
N ARG A 19 -17.98 -8.17 -4.14
CA ARG A 19 -18.11 -9.54 -3.66
C ARG A 19 -19.54 -9.78 -3.22
N VAL A 20 -20.15 -10.82 -3.78
CA VAL A 20 -21.52 -11.19 -3.48
C VAL A 20 -21.54 -12.66 -3.11
N ASN A 21 -22.21 -12.97 -2.00
CA ASN A 21 -22.43 -14.33 -1.55
C ASN A 21 -23.92 -14.62 -1.65
N GLU A 22 -24.31 -15.40 -2.65
CA GLU A 22 -25.70 -15.59 -3.06
C GLU A 22 -26.04 -17.07 -3.13
N ARG A 23 -27.29 -17.38 -2.79
CA ARG A 23 -27.86 -18.72 -3.03
C ARG A 23 -28.02 -18.94 -4.52
N VAL A 24 -27.78 -20.18 -4.92
CA VAL A 24 -28.01 -20.64 -6.29
C VAL A 24 -29.37 -21.33 -6.36
N LEU A 25 -30.11 -21.01 -7.40
CA LEU A 25 -31.45 -21.52 -7.68
C LEU A 25 -31.42 -22.19 -9.05
N ILE A 26 -32.14 -23.31 -9.18
CA ILE A 26 -32.35 -24.00 -10.45
C ILE A 26 -33.82 -23.86 -10.84
N VAL A 27 -34.07 -23.48 -12.09
CA VAL A 27 -35.42 -23.39 -12.65
C VAL A 27 -35.99 -24.80 -12.83
N THR A 28 -37.04 -25.13 -12.08
CA THR A 28 -37.73 -26.43 -12.12
C THR A 28 -38.89 -26.44 -13.10
N ASP A 29 -39.60 -25.32 -13.22
CA ASP A 29 -40.62 -25.11 -14.25
C ASP A 29 -40.50 -23.69 -14.84
N PRO A 30 -40.00 -23.55 -16.08
CA PRO A 30 -39.86 -22.25 -16.72
C PRO A 30 -41.20 -21.60 -17.13
N LYS A 31 -42.33 -22.33 -17.12
CA LYS A 31 -43.65 -21.83 -17.56
C LYS A 31 -43.58 -21.02 -18.87
N ASN A 32 -43.86 -19.71 -18.82
CA ASN A 32 -43.86 -18.77 -19.96
C ASN A 32 -42.63 -17.82 -19.95
N THR A 33 -41.49 -18.29 -19.50
CA THR A 33 -40.23 -17.51 -19.45
C THR A 33 -39.26 -17.94 -20.55
N PRO A 34 -38.26 -17.10 -20.88
CA PRO A 34 -37.18 -17.48 -21.79
C PRO A 34 -36.18 -18.47 -21.19
N PHE A 35 -36.36 -18.89 -19.93
CA PHE A 35 -35.48 -19.85 -19.28
C PHE A 35 -35.79 -21.27 -19.75
N VAL A 36 -34.76 -22.11 -19.80
CA VAL A 36 -34.92 -23.55 -20.01
C VAL A 36 -34.96 -24.23 -18.64
N LYS A 37 -35.67 -25.35 -18.53
CA LYS A 37 -35.63 -26.20 -17.33
C LYS A 37 -34.19 -26.59 -17.01
N GLY A 38 -33.78 -26.47 -15.75
CA GLY A 38 -32.38 -26.64 -15.33
C GLY A 38 -31.53 -25.36 -15.41
N SER A 39 -32.06 -24.23 -15.90
CA SER A 39 -31.32 -22.94 -15.89
C SER A 39 -30.93 -22.54 -14.48
N ILE A 40 -29.71 -22.01 -14.32
CA ILE A 40 -29.16 -21.60 -13.04
C ILE A 40 -29.33 -20.08 -12.89
N LEU A 41 -29.87 -19.66 -11.75
CA LEU A 41 -30.07 -18.27 -11.37
C LEU A 41 -29.47 -18.02 -10.00
N ASN A 42 -28.92 -16.84 -9.78
CA ASN A 42 -28.61 -16.39 -8.43
C ASN A 42 -29.86 -15.82 -7.76
N GLN A 43 -29.88 -15.79 -6.42
CA GLN A 43 -30.98 -15.27 -5.63
C GLN A 43 -31.46 -13.87 -6.09
N THR A 44 -30.53 -12.94 -6.31
CA THR A 44 -30.87 -11.58 -6.73
C THR A 44 -31.44 -11.53 -8.15
N GLU A 45 -30.94 -12.36 -9.07
CA GLU A 45 -31.49 -12.47 -10.43
C GLU A 45 -32.92 -13.01 -10.39
N TYR A 46 -33.17 -14.05 -9.59
CA TYR A 46 -34.52 -14.58 -9.38
C TYR A 46 -35.47 -13.51 -8.84
N GLU A 47 -35.06 -12.74 -7.82
CA GLU A 47 -35.89 -11.66 -7.26
C GLU A 47 -36.21 -10.56 -8.28
N ILE A 48 -35.33 -10.33 -9.25
CA ILE A 48 -35.57 -9.38 -10.35
C ILE A 48 -36.58 -9.97 -11.34
N TYR A 49 -36.36 -11.19 -11.83
CA TYR A 49 -37.25 -11.87 -12.79
C TYR A 49 -38.63 -12.17 -12.23
N ALA A 50 -38.72 -12.63 -10.98
CA ALA A 50 -39.98 -13.01 -10.31
C ALA A 50 -40.96 -11.84 -10.13
N ARG A 51 -40.51 -10.58 -10.27
CA ARG A 51 -41.40 -9.41 -10.24
C ARG A 51 -42.35 -9.34 -11.44
N LYS A 52 -41.91 -9.88 -12.58
CA LYS A 52 -42.64 -9.80 -13.86
C LYS A 52 -43.03 -11.15 -14.43
N TRP A 53 -42.26 -12.18 -14.12
CA TRP A 53 -42.42 -13.50 -14.69
C TRP A 53 -42.75 -14.52 -13.61
N ASP A 54 -43.69 -15.41 -13.93
CA ASP A 54 -44.05 -16.55 -13.09
C ASP A 54 -43.31 -17.79 -13.59
N PHE A 55 -42.47 -18.37 -12.72
CA PHE A 55 -41.71 -19.60 -12.95
C PHE A 55 -41.30 -20.21 -11.61
N GLU A 56 -41.11 -21.52 -11.57
CA GLU A 56 -40.76 -22.25 -10.35
C GLU A 56 -39.26 -22.52 -10.28
N VAL A 57 -38.70 -22.37 -9.08
CA VAL A 57 -37.29 -22.61 -8.80
C VAL A 57 -37.12 -23.47 -7.55
N SER A 58 -36.03 -24.23 -7.52
CA SER A 58 -35.60 -25.01 -6.35
C SER A 58 -34.20 -24.57 -5.91
N PRO A 59 -33.93 -24.46 -4.61
CA PRO A 59 -32.58 -24.27 -4.10
C PRO A 59 -31.61 -25.33 -4.63
N ALA A 60 -30.39 -24.90 -4.96
CA ALA A 60 -29.35 -25.77 -5.47
C ALA A 60 -28.23 -25.98 -4.44
N TYR A 61 -27.72 -27.20 -4.41
CA TYR A 61 -26.52 -27.61 -3.67
C TYR A 61 -25.35 -27.75 -4.63
N ILE A 62 -24.22 -27.14 -4.27
CA ILE A 62 -23.02 -27.09 -5.10
C ILE A 62 -22.05 -28.14 -4.59
N VAL A 63 -21.71 -29.10 -5.45
CA VAL A 63 -20.85 -30.22 -5.09
C VAL A 63 -19.41 -29.75 -4.94
N LYS A 64 -18.79 -30.05 -3.80
CA LYS A 64 -17.38 -29.85 -3.50
C LYS A 64 -16.72 -31.18 -3.17
N GLU A 65 -15.50 -31.37 -3.66
CA GLU A 65 -14.66 -32.53 -3.35
C GLU A 65 -15.35 -33.91 -3.53
N PRO A 66 -16.00 -34.21 -4.67
CA PRO A 66 -16.57 -35.54 -4.88
C PRO A 66 -15.47 -36.60 -5.02
N ARG A 67 -15.58 -37.70 -4.28
CA ARG A 67 -14.63 -38.82 -4.39
C ARG A 67 -14.72 -39.51 -5.75
N ALA A 68 -13.57 -39.87 -6.30
CA ALA A 68 -13.45 -40.62 -7.55
C ALA A 68 -12.23 -41.55 -7.47
N PRO A 69 -12.19 -42.67 -8.21
CA PRO A 69 -13.24 -43.17 -9.11
C PRO A 69 -14.34 -43.96 -8.38
N LEU A 70 -15.48 -44.20 -9.04
CA LEU A 70 -16.57 -45.01 -8.50
C LEU A 70 -16.27 -46.50 -8.68
N VAL A 71 -16.18 -47.26 -7.59
CA VAL A 71 -15.86 -48.69 -7.59
C VAL A 71 -17.03 -49.56 -7.09
N ALA A 72 -17.05 -50.82 -7.51
CA ALA A 72 -18.03 -51.82 -7.07
C ALA A 72 -17.75 -52.31 -5.65
N ASP A 73 -18.78 -52.41 -4.81
CA ASP A 73 -18.66 -52.95 -3.44
C ASP A 73 -18.90 -54.47 -3.37
N ILE A 74 -19.58 -55.04 -4.37
CA ILE A 74 -20.00 -56.44 -4.40
C ILE A 74 -19.71 -57.07 -5.76
N ASP A 75 -19.51 -58.39 -5.75
CA ASP A 75 -19.44 -59.19 -6.97
C ASP A 75 -20.84 -59.40 -7.55
N GLY A 76 -20.99 -59.30 -8.87
CA GLY A 76 -22.25 -59.64 -9.52
C GLY A 76 -22.38 -59.16 -10.96
N GLU A 77 -23.57 -59.40 -11.52
CA GLU A 77 -23.95 -58.97 -12.86
C GLU A 77 -24.51 -57.55 -12.83
N VAL A 78 -23.95 -56.68 -13.66
CA VAL A 78 -24.31 -55.26 -13.79
C VAL A 78 -25.62 -55.12 -14.56
N HIS A 79 -26.53 -54.30 -14.05
CA HIS A 79 -27.76 -53.89 -14.70
C HIS A 79 -27.83 -52.36 -14.73
N ILE A 80 -27.92 -51.76 -15.91
CA ILE A 80 -27.93 -50.30 -16.08
C ILE A 80 -29.33 -49.83 -16.49
N LYS A 81 -29.89 -48.87 -15.74
CA LYS A 81 -31.12 -48.17 -16.10
C LYS A 81 -30.85 -46.68 -16.23
N HIS A 82 -31.55 -46.02 -17.12
CA HIS A 82 -31.48 -44.58 -17.33
C HIS A 82 -32.82 -43.95 -16.95
N GLU A 83 -32.77 -42.83 -16.23
CA GLU A 83 -33.93 -42.06 -15.81
C GLU A 83 -33.64 -40.56 -15.95
N ARG A 84 -34.65 -39.79 -16.35
CA ARG A 84 -34.55 -38.33 -16.49
C ARG A 84 -35.17 -37.64 -15.29
N THR A 85 -34.43 -36.72 -14.68
CA THR A 85 -34.85 -36.01 -13.45
C THR A 85 -35.88 -34.93 -13.74
N HIS A 86 -36.44 -34.35 -12.67
CA HIS A 86 -37.33 -33.20 -12.78
C HIS A 86 -36.63 -31.93 -13.30
N THR A 87 -35.30 -31.89 -13.45
CA THR A 87 -34.57 -30.77 -14.08
C THR A 87 -34.23 -31.03 -15.55
N ASP A 88 -34.77 -32.11 -16.14
CA ASP A 88 -34.49 -32.61 -17.49
C ASP A 88 -33.06 -33.11 -17.71
N ARG A 89 -32.35 -33.43 -16.62
CA ARG A 89 -30.99 -33.99 -16.61
C ARG A 89 -31.02 -35.50 -16.42
N ASP A 90 -29.99 -36.19 -16.88
CA ASP A 90 -29.94 -37.66 -16.88
C ASP A 90 -29.25 -38.24 -15.63
N ILE A 91 -29.83 -39.30 -15.04
CA ILE A 91 -29.19 -40.14 -14.02
C ILE A 91 -29.16 -41.58 -14.50
N TYR A 92 -27.98 -42.19 -14.42
CA TYR A 92 -27.76 -43.60 -14.71
C TYR A 92 -27.71 -44.41 -13.43
N TRP A 93 -28.62 -45.36 -13.28
CA TRP A 93 -28.70 -46.29 -12.15
C TRP A 93 -27.99 -47.59 -12.49
N ILE A 94 -26.84 -47.84 -11.87
CA ILE A 94 -26.06 -49.06 -12.07
C ILE A 94 -26.33 -50.00 -10.89
N THR A 95 -26.96 -51.14 -11.12
CA THR A 95 -27.30 -52.14 -10.09
C THR A 95 -26.51 -53.42 -10.30
N ILE A 96 -25.72 -53.84 -9.32
CA ILE A 96 -24.98 -55.11 -9.34
C ILE A 96 -25.78 -56.17 -8.57
N LYS A 97 -25.98 -57.37 -9.14
CA LYS A 97 -26.71 -58.49 -8.52
C LYS A 97 -25.90 -59.78 -8.48
N ASN A 98 -25.87 -60.47 -7.34
CA ASN A 98 -25.20 -61.75 -7.18
C ASN A 98 -26.21 -62.93 -7.24
N VAL A 99 -26.08 -63.82 -8.23
CA VAL A 99 -27.03 -64.93 -8.50
C VAL A 99 -26.29 -66.28 -8.58
N ILE A 100 -26.82 -67.31 -7.91
CA ILE A 100 -26.30 -68.69 -7.91
C ILE A 100 -27.21 -69.59 -8.77
N ARG A 101 -26.61 -70.51 -9.56
CA ARG A 101 -27.32 -71.43 -10.49
C ARG A 101 -26.92 -72.91 -10.27
N THR A 102 -27.90 -73.83 -10.29
CA THR A 102 -27.70 -75.30 -10.22
C THR A 102 -28.29 -76.02 -11.42
N GLU A 103 -27.57 -76.97 -12.02
CA GLU A 103 -27.97 -77.69 -13.26
C GLU A 103 -28.49 -79.12 -13.00
N LEU A 104 -29.56 -79.52 -13.70
CA LEU A 104 -30.20 -80.84 -13.68
C LEU A 104 -30.40 -81.37 -15.10
N ARG A 105 -30.07 -82.64 -15.36
CA ARG A 105 -30.19 -83.29 -16.68
C ARG A 105 -31.48 -84.12 -16.80
N VAL A 106 -32.20 -83.96 -17.90
CA VAL A 106 -33.45 -84.71 -18.24
C VAL A 106 -33.29 -85.44 -19.58
N TYR A 107 -33.83 -86.66 -19.69
CA TYR A 107 -33.61 -87.56 -20.84
C TYR A 107 -34.86 -87.74 -21.72
N SER A 108 -34.67 -88.12 -22.99
CA SER A 108 -35.78 -88.37 -23.92
C SER A 108 -36.76 -89.45 -23.40
N GLY A 109 -38.05 -89.19 -23.52
CA GLY A 109 -39.15 -90.03 -23.03
C GLY A 109 -39.58 -89.76 -21.59
N MET A 110 -38.84 -88.93 -20.84
CA MET A 110 -39.21 -88.52 -19.47
C MET A 110 -40.36 -87.51 -19.47
N GLU A 111 -41.18 -87.55 -18.41
CA GLU A 111 -42.29 -86.62 -18.18
C GLU A 111 -41.87 -85.52 -17.19
N LEU A 112 -41.82 -84.28 -17.63
CA LEU A 112 -41.41 -83.09 -16.89
C LEU A 112 -42.66 -82.39 -16.35
N ARG A 113 -42.77 -82.27 -15.02
CA ARG A 113 -43.97 -81.73 -14.33
C ARG A 113 -43.90 -80.24 -13.99
N VAL A 114 -42.78 -79.57 -14.26
CA VAL A 114 -42.58 -78.13 -14.00
C VAL A 114 -42.50 -77.34 -15.32
N LYS A 115 -42.77 -76.03 -15.28
CA LYS A 115 -42.64 -75.10 -16.41
C LYS A 115 -41.42 -74.19 -16.26
N ASP A 116 -40.99 -73.61 -17.38
CA ASP A 116 -39.98 -72.55 -17.37
C ASP A 116 -40.51 -71.33 -16.60
N GLY A 117 -39.79 -70.92 -15.56
CA GLY A 117 -40.18 -69.85 -14.64
C GLY A 117 -40.92 -70.29 -13.38
N ASP A 118 -41.23 -71.59 -13.20
CA ASP A 118 -41.86 -72.07 -11.96
C ASP A 118 -40.87 -72.02 -10.79
N PHE A 119 -41.37 -71.71 -9.60
CA PHE A 119 -40.58 -71.80 -8.36
C PHE A 119 -40.76 -73.18 -7.74
N VAL A 120 -39.65 -73.89 -7.53
CA VAL A 120 -39.64 -75.23 -6.90
C VAL A 120 -38.99 -75.18 -5.54
N ASN A 121 -39.45 -76.01 -4.61
CA ASN A 121 -38.80 -76.21 -3.32
C ASN A 121 -37.84 -77.40 -3.37
N GLN A 122 -36.82 -77.36 -2.51
CA GLN A 122 -35.92 -78.48 -2.32
C GLN A 122 -36.69 -79.77 -1.96
N GLY A 123 -36.52 -80.82 -2.78
CA GLY A 123 -37.18 -82.11 -2.63
C GLY A 123 -38.38 -82.35 -3.55
N ASP A 124 -38.88 -81.33 -4.25
CA ASP A 124 -40.03 -81.46 -5.16
C ASP A 124 -39.71 -82.37 -6.35
N GLU A 125 -40.66 -83.21 -6.74
CA GLU A 125 -40.51 -84.16 -7.86
C GLU A 125 -40.69 -83.45 -9.20
N ILE A 126 -39.60 -83.33 -9.97
CA ILE A 126 -39.54 -82.66 -11.26
C ILE A 126 -39.90 -83.64 -12.38
N VAL A 127 -39.42 -84.89 -12.28
CA VAL A 127 -39.67 -85.98 -13.24
C VAL A 127 -40.04 -87.26 -12.47
N PRO A 128 -41.19 -87.90 -12.75
CA PRO A 128 -41.57 -89.16 -12.14
C PRO A 128 -40.98 -90.37 -12.90
N GLU A 129 -40.98 -91.53 -12.24
CA GLU A 129 -40.56 -92.80 -12.83
C GLU A 129 -41.62 -93.31 -13.85
N LYS A 130 -41.18 -93.75 -15.04
CA LYS A 130 -42.08 -94.19 -16.13
C LYS A 130 -41.60 -95.50 -16.76
N ARG A 131 -42.47 -96.51 -16.81
CA ARG A 131 -42.23 -97.77 -17.53
C ARG A 131 -42.64 -97.61 -19.00
N VAL A 132 -41.78 -98.05 -19.92
CA VAL A 132 -42.02 -98.05 -21.36
C VAL A 132 -42.18 -99.49 -21.82
N ASP A 133 -43.36 -99.82 -22.33
CA ASP A 133 -43.71 -101.16 -22.79
C ASP A 133 -43.09 -101.49 -24.16
N ALA A 134 -42.95 -102.80 -24.43
CA ALA A 134 -42.44 -103.29 -25.71
C ALA A 134 -43.43 -103.06 -26.86
N ILE A 135 -42.91 -102.69 -28.03
CA ILE A 135 -43.69 -102.46 -29.26
C ILE A 135 -43.78 -103.76 -30.06
N PHE A 136 -44.96 -104.08 -30.60
CA PHE A 136 -45.20 -105.26 -31.44
C PHE A 136 -45.69 -104.85 -32.83
N ALA A 137 -45.34 -105.63 -33.85
CA ALA A 137 -45.67 -105.34 -35.25
C ALA A 137 -47.18 -105.47 -35.52
N PRO A 138 -47.88 -104.38 -35.92
CA PRO A 138 -49.33 -104.42 -36.15
C PRO A 138 -49.76 -105.15 -37.43
N PHE A 139 -48.85 -105.35 -38.39
CA PHE A 139 -49.09 -106.05 -39.65
C PHE A 139 -47.82 -106.67 -40.25
N ASP A 140 -47.99 -107.49 -41.29
CA ASP A 140 -46.87 -108.09 -42.03
C ASP A 140 -46.18 -107.04 -42.92
N GLY A 141 -44.86 -106.95 -42.83
CA GLY A 141 -44.09 -105.91 -43.50
C GLY A 141 -42.58 -106.13 -43.49
N THR A 142 -41.85 -105.18 -44.04
CA THR A 142 -40.39 -105.06 -43.88
C THR A 142 -40.09 -103.90 -42.95
N VAL A 143 -39.19 -104.09 -41.98
CA VAL A 143 -38.81 -103.03 -41.05
C VAL A 143 -37.60 -102.26 -41.55
N GLU A 144 -37.64 -100.95 -41.40
CA GLU A 144 -36.50 -100.05 -41.52
C GLU A 144 -36.14 -99.52 -40.13
N VAL A 145 -34.92 -99.81 -39.67
CA VAL A 145 -34.42 -99.31 -38.37
C VAL A 145 -33.41 -98.21 -38.66
N ASP A 146 -33.70 -97.00 -38.17
CA ASP A 146 -32.78 -95.87 -38.19
C ASP A 146 -32.21 -95.68 -36.78
N GLU A 147 -30.92 -96.00 -36.63
CA GLU A 147 -30.19 -95.89 -35.36
C GLU A 147 -29.84 -94.42 -35.02
N ILE A 148 -29.83 -93.50 -35.99
CA ILE A 148 -29.47 -92.09 -35.76
C ILE A 148 -30.71 -91.30 -35.29
N SER A 149 -31.87 -91.55 -35.90
CA SER A 149 -33.13 -90.93 -35.46
C SER A 149 -33.87 -91.74 -34.39
N GLU A 150 -33.29 -92.85 -33.93
CA GLU A 150 -33.85 -93.77 -32.93
C GLU A 150 -35.30 -94.17 -33.28
N THR A 151 -35.57 -94.50 -34.54
CA THR A 151 -36.92 -94.86 -35.01
C THR A 151 -36.95 -96.19 -35.75
N ILE A 152 -38.05 -96.92 -35.58
CA ILE A 152 -38.36 -98.16 -36.31
C ILE A 152 -39.57 -97.90 -37.20
N THR A 153 -39.40 -97.98 -38.51
CA THR A 153 -40.48 -97.84 -39.50
C THR A 153 -40.87 -99.21 -40.05
N LEU A 154 -42.11 -99.65 -39.82
CA LEU A 154 -42.65 -100.86 -40.39
C LEU A 154 -43.35 -100.55 -41.71
N ASN A 155 -42.73 -100.93 -42.82
CA ASN A 155 -43.25 -100.76 -44.18
C ASN A 155 -44.09 -101.99 -44.59
N PRO A 156 -45.34 -101.82 -45.05
CA PRO A 156 -46.19 -102.94 -45.45
C PRO A 156 -45.73 -103.57 -46.75
N LEU A 157 -46.05 -104.86 -46.95
CA LEU A 157 -45.77 -105.55 -48.21
C LEU A 157 -46.55 -104.93 -49.38
N PRO A 158 -46.05 -104.98 -50.64
CA PRO A 158 -46.69 -104.33 -51.80
C PRO A 158 -48.13 -104.78 -52.09
N THR A 159 -48.55 -105.93 -51.55
CA THR A 159 -49.90 -106.50 -51.67
C THR A 159 -50.87 -106.03 -50.58
N SER A 160 -50.45 -105.18 -49.64
CA SER A 160 -51.23 -104.71 -48.49
C SER A 160 -51.74 -103.27 -48.68
N LYS A 161 -52.94 -102.96 -48.16
CA LYS A 161 -53.50 -101.59 -48.10
C LYS A 161 -53.00 -100.77 -46.91
N ASN A 162 -52.11 -101.32 -46.08
CA ASN A 162 -51.61 -100.61 -44.91
C ASN A 162 -50.62 -99.51 -45.33
N THR A 163 -50.46 -98.49 -44.49
CA THR A 163 -49.42 -97.45 -44.65
C THR A 163 -48.23 -97.74 -43.72
N PRO A 164 -47.03 -97.27 -44.05
CA PRO A 164 -45.88 -97.31 -43.14
C PRO A 164 -46.21 -96.69 -41.77
N ILE A 165 -45.78 -97.33 -40.68
CA ILE A 165 -45.88 -96.80 -39.31
C ILE A 165 -44.48 -96.67 -38.72
N THR A 166 -44.14 -95.49 -38.23
CA THR A 166 -42.86 -95.21 -37.55
C THR A 166 -43.06 -95.12 -36.05
N PHE A 167 -42.24 -95.85 -35.30
CA PHE A 167 -42.17 -95.82 -33.85
C PHE A 167 -40.89 -95.15 -33.40
N THR A 168 -40.97 -94.17 -32.50
CA THR A 168 -39.80 -93.55 -31.86
C THR A 168 -39.40 -94.35 -30.62
N LEU A 169 -38.11 -94.62 -30.47
CA LEU A 169 -37.55 -95.33 -29.32
C LEU A 169 -37.23 -94.33 -28.21
N SER A 170 -37.73 -94.57 -27.01
CA SER A 170 -37.36 -93.80 -25.82
C SER A 170 -35.99 -94.23 -25.31
N TYR A 171 -35.33 -93.37 -24.52
CA TYR A 171 -34.01 -93.66 -23.95
C TYR A 171 -33.98 -95.01 -23.21
N GLY A 172 -33.07 -95.90 -23.60
CA GLY A 172 -32.89 -97.22 -23.01
C GLY A 172 -33.73 -98.35 -23.63
N VAL A 173 -34.59 -98.07 -24.63
CA VAL A 173 -35.31 -99.09 -25.41
C VAL A 173 -34.43 -99.58 -26.57
N ARG A 174 -34.28 -100.90 -26.75
CA ARG A 174 -33.50 -101.50 -27.85
C ARG A 174 -34.40 -102.16 -28.89
N ALA A 175 -34.08 -102.00 -30.18
CA ALA A 175 -34.71 -102.74 -31.26
C ALA A 175 -34.28 -104.21 -31.24
N LEU A 176 -35.24 -105.13 -31.36
CA LEU A 176 -35.00 -106.58 -31.45
C LEU A 176 -34.96 -107.10 -32.90
N VAL A 177 -35.23 -106.21 -33.86
CA VAL A 177 -35.27 -106.49 -35.31
C VAL A 177 -34.18 -105.70 -36.03
N LYS A 178 -33.71 -106.20 -37.17
CA LYS A 178 -32.68 -105.55 -37.99
C LYS A 178 -33.28 -104.89 -39.22
N ASN A 179 -32.59 -103.87 -39.72
CA ASN A 179 -33.00 -103.15 -40.92
C ASN A 179 -33.13 -104.10 -42.13
N GLY A 180 -34.28 -104.07 -42.81
CA GLY A 180 -34.64 -104.95 -43.92
C GLY A 180 -35.34 -106.27 -43.54
N ASP A 181 -35.52 -106.58 -42.25
CA ASP A 181 -36.14 -107.82 -41.81
C ASP A 181 -37.63 -107.90 -42.23
N LYS A 182 -38.06 -109.07 -42.70
CA LYS A 182 -39.47 -109.37 -42.96
C LYS A 182 -40.15 -109.80 -41.65
N ILE A 183 -41.06 -108.96 -41.17
CA ILE A 183 -41.75 -109.11 -39.90
C ILE A 183 -43.18 -109.57 -40.12
N LYS A 184 -43.64 -110.51 -39.28
CA LYS A 184 -45.04 -110.93 -39.25
C LYS A 184 -45.81 -110.14 -38.19
N LYS A 185 -47.09 -109.93 -38.44
CA LYS A 185 -48.06 -109.36 -37.52
C LYS A 185 -48.00 -110.09 -36.18
N GLY A 186 -47.78 -109.33 -35.11
CA GLY A 186 -47.65 -109.80 -33.74
C GLY A 186 -46.22 -110.04 -33.25
N GLN A 187 -45.19 -109.88 -34.10
CA GLN A 187 -43.79 -110.04 -33.69
C GLN A 187 -43.28 -108.82 -32.91
N GLN A 188 -42.57 -109.05 -31.81
CA GLN A 188 -42.01 -107.99 -30.95
C GLN A 188 -40.87 -107.24 -31.65
N LEU A 189 -40.92 -105.91 -31.62
CA LEU A 189 -39.98 -105.01 -32.26
C LEU A 189 -38.98 -104.40 -31.28
N THR A 190 -39.34 -104.19 -30.01
CA THR A 190 -38.48 -103.51 -29.02
C THR A 190 -38.49 -104.18 -27.64
N THR A 191 -37.51 -103.85 -26.80
CA THR A 191 -37.48 -104.24 -25.36
C THR A 191 -38.35 -103.29 -24.50
N GLU A 192 -38.76 -103.75 -23.33
CA GLU A 192 -39.31 -102.87 -22.27
C GLU A 192 -38.20 -102.23 -21.42
N THR A 193 -38.40 -101.01 -20.88
CA THR A 193 -37.44 -100.31 -19.98
C THR A 193 -38.14 -99.41 -18.95
N ILE A 194 -37.41 -98.96 -17.92
CA ILE A 194 -37.91 -98.03 -16.88
C ILE A 194 -37.01 -96.78 -16.84
N LEU A 195 -37.62 -95.59 -16.92
CA LEU A 195 -36.95 -94.29 -16.80
C LEU A 195 -36.98 -93.80 -15.33
N PRO A 196 -35.84 -93.38 -14.74
CA PRO A 196 -35.75 -93.02 -13.30
C PRO A 196 -36.32 -91.64 -12.96
N ARG A 197 -36.70 -91.42 -11.69
CA ARG A 197 -37.20 -90.15 -11.14
C ARG A 197 -36.11 -89.08 -10.88
N ILE A 198 -36.45 -87.79 -10.96
CA ILE A 198 -35.57 -86.63 -10.67
C ILE A 198 -36.29 -85.64 -9.72
N VAL A 199 -35.61 -85.21 -8.65
CA VAL A 199 -36.12 -84.23 -7.64
C VAL A 199 -35.26 -82.96 -7.59
N ALA A 200 -35.83 -81.84 -7.13
CA ALA A 200 -35.17 -80.55 -7.03
C ALA A 200 -34.13 -80.50 -5.87
N PRO A 201 -32.86 -80.14 -6.13
CA PRO A 201 -31.80 -80.15 -5.11
C PRO A 201 -31.78 -78.91 -4.18
N LEU A 202 -32.38 -77.78 -4.59
CA LEU A 202 -32.50 -76.55 -3.80
C LEU A 202 -33.69 -75.69 -4.27
N SER A 203 -34.19 -74.80 -3.41
CA SER A 203 -35.30 -73.92 -3.76
C SER A 203 -34.86 -72.76 -4.66
N GLY A 204 -35.60 -72.51 -5.73
CA GLY A 204 -35.32 -71.42 -6.67
C GLY A 204 -36.20 -71.46 -7.90
N THR A 205 -35.93 -70.56 -8.85
CA THR A 205 -36.73 -70.45 -10.07
C THR A 205 -36.15 -71.37 -11.15
N VAL A 206 -36.99 -72.24 -11.72
CA VAL A 206 -36.60 -73.18 -12.78
C VAL A 206 -36.42 -72.43 -14.09
N LYS A 207 -35.31 -72.67 -14.78
CA LYS A 207 -34.96 -72.11 -16.09
C LYS A 207 -34.60 -73.21 -17.07
N PHE A 208 -35.28 -73.29 -18.20
CA PHE A 208 -34.98 -74.31 -19.21
C PHE A 208 -33.79 -73.91 -20.08
N SER A 209 -32.92 -74.88 -20.42
CA SER A 209 -31.87 -74.63 -21.41
C SER A 209 -32.49 -74.41 -22.79
N ARG A 210 -31.85 -73.58 -23.62
CA ARG A 210 -32.34 -73.21 -24.96
C ARG A 210 -32.51 -74.39 -25.93
N ASN A 211 -31.89 -75.54 -25.65
CA ASN A 211 -31.87 -76.71 -26.53
C ASN A 211 -32.81 -77.84 -26.08
N LEU A 212 -33.64 -77.61 -25.05
CA LEU A 212 -34.58 -78.59 -24.52
C LEU A 212 -35.87 -78.61 -25.35
N ASN A 213 -36.10 -79.66 -26.14
CA ASN A 213 -37.35 -79.83 -26.89
C ASN A 213 -38.37 -80.64 -26.08
N LEU A 214 -39.55 -80.05 -25.90
CA LEU A 214 -40.62 -80.59 -25.07
C LEU A 214 -41.91 -80.73 -25.88
N ARG A 215 -42.63 -81.85 -25.70
CA ARG A 215 -43.98 -82.07 -26.23
C ARG A 215 -44.99 -81.97 -25.09
N PRO A 216 -45.99 -81.07 -25.14
CA PRO A 216 -47.03 -81.03 -24.12
C PRO A 216 -47.90 -82.30 -24.16
N LEU A 217 -48.23 -82.84 -22.99
CA LEU A 217 -49.15 -83.95 -22.79
C LEU A 217 -50.53 -83.43 -22.31
N GLU A 218 -51.59 -84.21 -22.54
CA GLU A 218 -52.97 -83.82 -22.19
C GLU A 218 -53.18 -83.59 -20.68
N ASN A 219 -52.32 -84.17 -19.83
CA ASN A 219 -52.35 -84.01 -18.37
C ASN A 219 -51.64 -82.73 -17.87
N GLY A 220 -51.13 -81.88 -18.76
CA GLY A 220 -50.46 -80.62 -18.43
C GLY A 220 -48.96 -80.74 -18.12
N SER A 221 -48.39 -81.94 -18.21
CA SER A 221 -46.94 -82.19 -18.14
C SER A 221 -46.30 -82.13 -19.54
N TYR A 222 -44.97 -82.17 -19.60
CA TYR A 222 -44.21 -82.17 -20.85
C TYR A 222 -43.42 -83.45 -21.03
N GLU A 223 -43.52 -84.09 -22.19
CA GLU A 223 -42.61 -85.16 -22.55
C GLU A 223 -41.33 -84.60 -23.18
N VAL A 224 -40.19 -85.02 -22.66
CA VAL A 224 -38.88 -84.64 -23.20
C VAL A 224 -38.64 -85.39 -24.50
N ILE A 225 -38.49 -84.67 -25.62
CA ILE A 225 -38.22 -85.27 -26.93
C ILE A 225 -36.73 -85.54 -27.09
N THR A 226 -35.90 -84.59 -26.67
CA THR A 226 -34.43 -84.68 -26.75
C THR A 226 -33.81 -84.40 -25.39
N THR A 227 -32.82 -85.20 -24.99
CA THR A 227 -32.08 -85.03 -23.74
C THR A 227 -31.52 -83.60 -23.61
N GLY A 228 -31.76 -82.95 -22.47
CA GLY A 228 -31.36 -81.57 -22.24
C GLY A 228 -31.18 -81.23 -20.75
N THR A 229 -30.93 -79.96 -20.44
CA THR A 229 -30.72 -79.48 -19.07
C THR A 229 -31.73 -78.42 -18.64
N ILE A 230 -31.99 -78.38 -17.34
CA ILE A 230 -32.80 -77.38 -16.65
C ILE A 230 -31.97 -76.82 -15.47
N TYR A 231 -32.13 -75.54 -15.18
CA TYR A 231 -31.40 -74.79 -14.15
C TYR A 231 -32.34 -74.33 -13.03
N ILE A 232 -31.81 -74.13 -11.82
CA ILE A 232 -32.51 -73.48 -10.71
C ILE A 232 -31.70 -72.26 -10.26
N GLU A 233 -32.27 -71.05 -10.27
CA GLU A 233 -31.60 -69.77 -9.94
C GLU A 233 -32.04 -69.19 -8.57
N ASN A 234 -31.10 -68.59 -7.81
CA ASN A 234 -31.34 -67.92 -6.52
C ASN A 234 -30.45 -66.65 -6.34
N VAL A 235 -31.04 -65.50 -5.96
CA VAL A 235 -30.34 -64.18 -5.83
C VAL A 235 -29.94 -63.92 -4.37
N GLN A 236 -28.65 -63.69 -4.09
CA GLN A 236 -28.15 -63.50 -2.72
C GLN A 236 -28.04 -62.04 -2.25
N SER A 237 -27.61 -61.10 -3.12
CA SER A 237 -27.41 -59.69 -2.75
C SER A 237 -27.48 -58.76 -3.96
N SER A 238 -27.83 -57.49 -3.72
CA SER A 238 -27.88 -56.45 -4.77
C SER A 238 -27.52 -55.05 -4.23
N LYS A 239 -26.80 -54.24 -5.02
CA LYS A 239 -26.42 -52.86 -4.66
C LYS A 239 -26.56 -51.92 -5.86
N THR A 240 -27.02 -50.69 -5.64
CA THR A 240 -27.28 -49.68 -6.69
C THR A 240 -26.41 -48.45 -6.52
N TYR A 241 -25.91 -47.92 -7.64
CA TYR A 241 -25.01 -46.77 -7.77
C TYR A 241 -25.61 -45.76 -8.78
N PRO A 242 -26.16 -44.62 -8.32
CA PRO A 242 -26.59 -43.54 -9.21
C PRO A 242 -25.40 -42.74 -9.73
N VAL A 243 -25.35 -42.48 -11.03
CA VAL A 243 -24.28 -41.76 -11.71
C VAL A 243 -24.87 -40.60 -12.49
N PHE A 244 -24.36 -39.40 -12.30
CA PHE A 244 -24.88 -38.20 -12.95
C PHE A 244 -24.45 -38.12 -14.42
N GLU A 245 -25.24 -37.42 -15.24
CA GLU A 245 -24.98 -37.21 -16.66
C GLU A 245 -23.56 -36.70 -16.94
N GLY A 246 -22.97 -37.13 -18.06
CA GLY A 246 -21.61 -36.74 -18.47
C GLY A 246 -20.48 -37.56 -17.86
N ALA A 247 -20.73 -38.36 -16.82
CA ALA A 247 -19.74 -39.31 -16.31
C ALA A 247 -19.53 -40.48 -17.29
N THR A 248 -18.29 -40.98 -17.36
CA THR A 248 -17.92 -42.12 -18.21
C THR A 248 -18.14 -43.40 -17.42
N ILE A 249 -19.14 -44.18 -17.84
CA ILE A 249 -19.43 -45.51 -17.28
C ILE A 249 -18.52 -46.53 -17.98
N TYR A 250 -17.76 -47.30 -17.20
CA TYR A 250 -16.79 -48.28 -17.70
C TYR A 250 -17.35 -49.69 -17.85
N VAL A 251 -18.53 -49.96 -17.28
CA VAL A 251 -19.19 -51.27 -17.28
C VAL A 251 -20.39 -51.31 -18.23
N GLN A 252 -20.71 -52.48 -18.76
CA GLN A 252 -21.86 -52.71 -19.65
C GLN A 252 -22.99 -53.48 -18.95
N ASP A 253 -24.21 -53.34 -19.47
CA ASP A 253 -25.37 -54.13 -19.02
C ASP A 253 -25.13 -55.64 -19.29
N GLY A 254 -25.25 -56.48 -18.27
CA GLY A 254 -24.92 -57.90 -18.30
C GLY A 254 -23.45 -58.25 -18.02
N GLU A 255 -22.58 -57.27 -17.76
CA GLU A 255 -21.17 -57.51 -17.44
C GLU A 255 -20.98 -58.02 -16.00
N MET A 256 -20.05 -58.96 -15.80
CA MET A 256 -19.69 -59.49 -14.48
C MET A 256 -18.54 -58.69 -13.88
N VAL A 257 -18.78 -58.03 -12.75
CA VAL A 257 -17.78 -57.23 -12.04
C VAL A 257 -17.44 -57.83 -10.69
N LYS A 258 -16.20 -57.61 -10.24
CA LYS A 258 -15.74 -57.95 -8.89
C LYS A 258 -15.74 -56.72 -7.99
N ALA A 259 -15.88 -56.94 -6.69
CA ALA A 259 -15.70 -55.92 -5.69
C ALA A 259 -14.30 -55.29 -5.85
N GLY A 260 -14.26 -53.97 -6.00
CA GLY A 260 -13.06 -53.17 -6.29
C GLY A 260 -12.90 -52.73 -7.75
N ASP A 261 -13.64 -53.30 -8.69
CA ASP A 261 -13.59 -52.88 -10.10
C ASP A 261 -14.20 -51.49 -10.28
N VAL A 262 -13.61 -50.69 -11.17
CA VAL A 262 -14.07 -49.33 -11.45
C VAL A 262 -15.32 -49.38 -12.34
N ILE A 263 -16.43 -48.88 -11.81
CA ILE A 263 -17.73 -48.82 -12.48
C ILE A 263 -17.84 -47.57 -13.35
N ALA A 264 -17.41 -46.42 -12.83
CA ALA A 264 -17.44 -45.14 -13.53
C ALA A 264 -16.28 -44.25 -13.09
N ASP A 265 -15.90 -43.29 -13.94
CA ASP A 265 -14.82 -42.35 -13.61
C ASP A 265 -15.16 -41.45 -12.43
N ARG A 266 -16.44 -41.08 -12.28
CA ARG A 266 -17.00 -40.35 -11.15
C ARG A 266 -18.51 -40.58 -11.06
N PHE A 267 -19.12 -40.19 -9.95
CA PHE A 267 -20.58 -40.16 -9.79
C PHE A 267 -21.17 -38.74 -9.86
N LEU A 268 -20.37 -37.71 -9.56
CA LEU A 268 -20.71 -36.28 -9.64
C LEU A 268 -19.49 -35.47 -10.12
N PHE A 269 -19.73 -34.27 -10.68
CA PHE A 269 -18.68 -33.31 -11.03
C PHE A 269 -18.45 -32.32 -9.88
N GLU A 270 -17.22 -31.84 -9.76
CA GLU A 270 -16.91 -30.72 -8.86
C GLU A 270 -17.57 -29.45 -9.42
N ASP A 271 -18.09 -28.60 -8.52
CA ASP A 271 -18.91 -27.42 -8.82
C ASP A 271 -20.23 -27.69 -9.53
N GLU A 272 -20.70 -28.94 -9.58
CA GLU A 272 -22.00 -29.30 -10.13
C GLU A 272 -23.13 -28.80 -9.24
N LYS A 273 -24.24 -28.32 -9.83
CA LYS A 273 -25.36 -27.73 -9.11
C LYS A 273 -26.50 -28.74 -9.12
N LEU A 274 -26.82 -29.29 -7.95
CA LEU A 274 -27.87 -30.27 -7.77
C LEU A 274 -29.11 -29.62 -7.18
N SER A 275 -30.28 -29.91 -7.73
CA SER A 275 -31.55 -29.62 -7.07
C SER A 275 -31.67 -30.38 -5.74
N ILE A 276 -32.62 -29.97 -4.89
CA ILE A 276 -32.89 -30.66 -3.62
C ILE A 276 -33.16 -32.17 -3.81
N GLU A 277 -33.90 -32.55 -4.87
CA GLU A 277 -34.23 -33.97 -5.09
C GLU A 277 -33.02 -34.76 -5.59
N GLU A 278 -32.22 -34.19 -6.49
CA GLU A 278 -30.98 -34.81 -6.96
C GLU A 278 -29.99 -34.97 -5.81
N TYR A 279 -29.81 -33.92 -4.99
CA TYR A 279 -28.99 -34.00 -3.78
C TYR A 279 -29.44 -35.13 -2.85
N LYS A 280 -30.74 -35.31 -2.64
CA LYS A 280 -31.28 -36.43 -1.83
C LYS A 280 -30.91 -37.78 -2.42
N ILE A 281 -31.01 -37.95 -3.74
CA ILE A 281 -30.63 -39.20 -4.42
C ILE A 281 -29.16 -39.54 -4.14
N PHE A 282 -28.25 -38.60 -4.39
CA PHE A 282 -26.81 -38.83 -4.21
C PHE A 282 -26.41 -38.93 -2.74
N SER A 283 -26.99 -38.12 -1.85
CA SER A 283 -26.68 -38.17 -0.41
C SER A 283 -27.14 -39.47 0.26
N GLN A 284 -28.20 -40.12 -0.24
CA GLN A 284 -28.65 -41.42 0.26
C GLN A 284 -27.72 -42.56 -0.16
N HIS A 285 -27.16 -42.50 -1.37
CA HIS A 285 -26.29 -43.55 -1.90
C HIS A 285 -24.81 -43.35 -1.57
N TYR A 286 -24.37 -42.11 -1.40
CA TYR A 286 -22.96 -41.72 -1.22
C TYR A 286 -22.74 -40.87 0.03
N HIS A 287 -23.10 -41.42 1.20
CA HIS A 287 -22.97 -40.71 2.46
C HIS A 287 -21.50 -40.37 2.79
N GLY A 288 -21.18 -39.09 2.98
CA GLY A 288 -19.83 -38.62 3.33
C GLY A 288 -18.78 -38.72 2.22
N MET A 289 -19.21 -38.93 0.96
CA MET A 289 -18.33 -39.07 -0.21
C MET A 289 -18.16 -37.77 -1.01
N PHE A 290 -18.91 -36.73 -0.66
CA PHE A 290 -18.82 -35.38 -1.23
C PHE A 290 -19.35 -34.35 -0.21
N VAL A 291 -18.94 -33.10 -0.35
CA VAL A 291 -19.42 -31.96 0.46
C VAL A 291 -20.32 -31.09 -0.41
N VAL A 292 -21.23 -30.33 0.19
CA VAL A 292 -22.08 -29.38 -0.53
C VAL A 292 -22.06 -27.99 0.09
N GLU A 293 -22.15 -26.98 -0.77
CA GLU A 293 -22.35 -25.58 -0.39
C GLU A 293 -23.68 -25.07 -0.96
N GLU A 294 -24.37 -24.19 -0.25
CA GLU A 294 -25.65 -23.60 -0.71
C GLU A 294 -25.47 -22.22 -1.37
N GLN A 295 -24.29 -21.62 -1.23
CA GLN A 295 -24.01 -20.26 -1.68
C GLN A 295 -22.71 -20.20 -2.47
N VAL A 296 -22.66 -19.32 -3.48
CA VAL A 296 -21.43 -19.02 -4.21
C VAL A 296 -20.94 -17.64 -3.83
N GLU A 297 -19.68 -17.57 -3.41
CA GLU A 297 -18.95 -16.33 -3.23
C GLU A 297 -18.27 -15.95 -4.56
N ASN A 298 -18.80 -14.93 -5.25
CA ASN A 298 -18.26 -14.45 -6.52
C ASN A 298 -17.99 -12.94 -6.48
N ASP A 299 -16.88 -12.52 -7.09
CA ASP A 299 -16.59 -11.11 -7.34
C ASP A 299 -17.25 -10.68 -8.65
N LYS A 300 -18.38 -9.98 -8.57
CA LYS A 300 -19.16 -9.54 -9.74
C LYS A 300 -18.78 -8.11 -10.15
N PRO A 301 -18.55 -7.81 -11.45
CA PRO A 301 -18.26 -6.45 -11.90
C PRO A 301 -19.39 -5.48 -11.54
N ILE A 302 -19.04 -4.28 -11.08
CA ILE A 302 -20.03 -3.24 -10.75
C ILE A 302 -20.25 -2.28 -11.92
N MET A 303 -21.45 -1.72 -12.00
CA MET A 303 -21.84 -0.63 -12.89
C MET A 303 -22.61 0.44 -12.10
N VAL A 304 -22.62 1.68 -12.58
CA VAL A 304 -23.40 2.76 -11.99
C VAL A 304 -24.55 3.16 -12.92
N VAL A 305 -25.74 3.28 -12.35
CA VAL A 305 -26.95 3.69 -13.08
C VAL A 305 -26.82 5.15 -13.50
N THR A 306 -26.73 5.39 -14.81
CA THR A 306 -26.61 6.71 -15.42
C THR A 306 -27.97 7.30 -15.80
N TYR A 307 -28.90 6.44 -16.22
CA TYR A 307 -30.27 6.79 -16.55
C TYR A 307 -31.22 5.70 -16.06
N ILE A 308 -32.38 6.12 -15.55
CA ILE A 308 -33.48 5.24 -15.20
C ILE A 308 -34.80 5.97 -15.44
N ASP A 309 -35.76 5.26 -16.03
CA ASP A 309 -37.12 5.73 -16.24
C ASP A 309 -37.86 5.91 -14.89
N PRO A 310 -38.63 7.00 -14.68
CA PRO A 310 -39.28 7.27 -13.39
C PRO A 310 -40.24 6.16 -12.94
N GLU A 311 -40.99 5.55 -13.86
CA GLU A 311 -41.93 4.47 -13.53
C GLU A 311 -41.20 3.24 -12.99
N MET A 312 -40.07 2.90 -13.64
CA MET A 312 -39.23 1.79 -13.20
C MET A 312 -38.55 2.12 -11.85
N ALA A 313 -38.13 3.36 -11.64
CA ALA A 313 -37.50 3.77 -10.39
C ALA A 313 -38.45 3.60 -9.20
N GLU A 314 -39.75 3.90 -9.37
CA GLU A 314 -40.77 3.67 -8.33
C GLU A 314 -41.02 2.18 -8.08
N GLU A 315 -41.09 1.36 -9.13
CA GLU A 315 -41.34 -0.08 -9.03
C GLU A 315 -40.14 -0.86 -8.46
N THR A 316 -38.92 -0.44 -8.81
CA THR A 316 -37.69 -1.15 -8.41
C THR A 316 -37.04 -0.59 -7.16
N GLY A 317 -37.29 0.68 -6.83
CA GLY A 317 -36.58 1.42 -5.79
C GLY A 317 -35.15 1.80 -6.17
N ILE A 318 -34.75 1.59 -7.43
CA ILE A 318 -33.42 1.94 -7.92
C ILE A 318 -33.35 3.42 -8.22
N THR A 319 -32.25 4.04 -7.81
CA THR A 319 -32.01 5.47 -8.04
C THR A 319 -30.81 5.72 -8.94
N ARG A 320 -30.81 6.87 -9.60
CA ARG A 320 -29.67 7.33 -10.40
C ARG A 320 -28.43 7.53 -9.52
N GLY A 321 -27.27 7.07 -10.00
CA GLY A 321 -26.02 7.05 -9.23
C GLY A 321 -25.87 5.84 -8.31
N GLN A 322 -26.86 4.94 -8.23
CA GLN A 322 -26.74 3.69 -7.49
C GLN A 322 -25.81 2.71 -8.22
N ILE A 323 -25.01 1.99 -7.43
CA ILE A 323 -24.13 0.94 -7.92
C ILE A 323 -24.90 -0.39 -7.93
N ILE A 324 -24.92 -1.03 -9.09
CA ILE A 324 -25.52 -2.35 -9.34
C ILE A 324 -24.48 -3.30 -9.91
N THR A 325 -24.67 -4.62 -9.84
CA THR A 325 -23.78 -5.54 -10.54
C THR A 325 -24.12 -5.59 -12.03
N GLN A 326 -23.17 -6.03 -12.85
CA GLN A 326 -23.41 -6.21 -14.29
C GLN A 326 -24.56 -7.20 -14.55
N GLN A 327 -24.65 -8.28 -13.77
CA GLN A 327 -25.74 -9.26 -13.90
C GLN A 327 -27.10 -8.65 -13.54
N ASP A 328 -27.16 -7.84 -12.48
CA ASP A 328 -28.40 -7.12 -12.14
C ASP A 328 -28.82 -6.20 -13.29
N TYR A 329 -27.87 -5.49 -13.89
CA TYR A 329 -28.16 -4.64 -15.04
C TYR A 329 -28.70 -5.43 -16.23
N GLU A 330 -28.09 -6.58 -16.55
CA GLU A 330 -28.56 -7.47 -17.62
C GLU A 330 -29.98 -7.96 -17.35
N ALA A 331 -30.28 -8.38 -16.12
CA ALA A 331 -31.62 -8.80 -15.70
C ALA A 331 -32.65 -7.67 -15.80
N TYR A 332 -32.34 -6.47 -15.27
CA TYR A 332 -33.22 -5.31 -15.37
C TYR A 332 -33.42 -4.86 -16.82
N SER A 333 -32.39 -4.90 -17.65
CA SER A 333 -32.46 -4.55 -19.07
C SER A 333 -33.35 -5.53 -19.85
N MET A 334 -33.34 -6.82 -19.46
CA MET A 334 -34.19 -7.84 -20.06
C MET A 334 -35.68 -7.65 -19.73
N ILE A 335 -35.99 -7.28 -18.47
CA ILE A 335 -37.38 -7.07 -18.00
C ILE A 335 -37.92 -5.71 -18.41
N TYR A 336 -37.06 -4.69 -18.44
CA TYR A 336 -37.40 -3.31 -18.81
C TYR A 336 -36.51 -2.79 -19.95
N PRO A 337 -36.70 -3.28 -21.20
CA PRO A 337 -35.88 -2.87 -22.34
C PRO A 337 -35.92 -1.35 -22.55
N GLY A 338 -34.74 -0.73 -22.57
CA GLY A 338 -34.59 0.71 -22.83
C GLY A 338 -34.99 1.64 -21.67
N LYS A 339 -35.39 1.11 -20.50
CA LYS A 339 -35.76 1.91 -19.34
C LYS A 339 -34.63 2.14 -18.33
N ILE A 340 -33.49 1.46 -18.49
CA ILE A 340 -32.31 1.59 -17.62
C ILE A 340 -31.02 1.64 -18.44
N GLU A 341 -30.11 2.54 -18.09
CA GLU A 341 -28.74 2.56 -18.63
C GLU A 341 -27.73 2.63 -17.48
N ALA A 342 -26.80 1.68 -17.44
CA ALA A 342 -25.70 1.68 -16.49
C ALA A 342 -24.35 1.57 -17.20
N GLU A 343 -23.36 2.31 -16.71
CA GLU A 343 -22.02 2.39 -17.28
C GLU A 343 -20.93 2.15 -16.23
N THR A 344 -19.68 2.07 -16.69
CA THR A 344 -18.50 1.87 -15.84
C THR A 344 -17.38 2.86 -16.17
N GLY A 345 -16.43 3.01 -15.24
CA GLY A 345 -15.25 3.84 -15.42
C GLY A 345 -15.53 5.34 -15.31
N ALA A 346 -14.52 6.13 -15.69
CA ALA A 346 -14.61 7.59 -15.69
C ALA A 346 -15.68 8.15 -16.64
N ALA A 347 -16.05 7.40 -17.69
CA ALA A 347 -17.11 7.78 -18.63
C ALA A 347 -18.48 7.88 -17.93
N ALA A 348 -18.79 6.92 -17.06
CA ALA A 348 -20.02 6.91 -16.28
C ALA A 348 -20.11 8.12 -15.34
N ILE A 349 -19.01 8.42 -14.64
CA ILE A 349 -18.89 9.61 -13.77
C ILE A 349 -19.08 10.90 -14.59
N LYS A 350 -18.49 10.97 -15.78
CA LYS A 350 -18.66 12.12 -16.67
C LYS A 350 -20.13 12.32 -17.07
N LYS A 351 -20.83 11.27 -17.51
CA LYS A 351 -22.26 11.33 -17.85
C LYS A 351 -23.10 11.82 -16.68
N LEU A 352 -22.86 11.30 -15.48
CA LEU A 352 -23.55 11.74 -14.28
C LEU A 352 -23.33 13.22 -13.98
N LEU A 353 -22.09 13.72 -14.16
CA LEU A 353 -21.74 15.13 -13.96
C LEU A 353 -22.36 16.06 -15.02
N GLN A 354 -22.42 15.63 -16.30
CA GLN A 354 -23.01 16.42 -17.39
C GLN A 354 -24.51 16.66 -17.23
N GLN A 355 -25.19 15.71 -16.60
CA GLN A 355 -26.62 15.77 -16.32
C GLN A 355 -26.95 16.52 -15.01
N LEU A 356 -25.97 17.16 -14.35
CA LEU A 356 -26.22 17.98 -13.17
C LEU A 356 -26.60 19.41 -13.59
N ASP A 357 -27.76 19.86 -13.13
CA ASP A 357 -28.13 21.27 -13.17
C ASP A 357 -27.70 21.95 -11.85
N LEU A 358 -26.72 22.84 -11.94
CA LEU A 358 -26.17 23.56 -10.78
C LEU A 358 -27.16 24.58 -10.20
N GLU A 359 -28.05 25.16 -11.01
CA GLU A 359 -29.05 26.12 -10.56
C GLU A 359 -30.13 25.42 -9.75
N VAL A 360 -30.67 24.32 -10.27
CA VAL A 360 -31.64 23.48 -9.56
C VAL A 360 -31.03 22.96 -8.26
N MET A 361 -29.82 22.42 -8.31
CA MET A 361 -29.14 21.88 -7.13
C MET A 361 -28.87 22.96 -6.08
N LYS A 362 -28.53 24.20 -6.48
CA LYS A 362 -28.37 25.32 -5.54
C LYS A 362 -29.68 25.59 -4.79
N THR A 363 -30.79 25.71 -5.51
CA THR A 363 -32.11 26.01 -4.93
C THR A 363 -32.59 24.88 -4.01
N GLU A 364 -32.40 23.62 -4.38
CA GLU A 364 -32.69 22.46 -3.53
C GLU A 364 -31.89 22.47 -2.24
N LEU A 365 -30.57 22.71 -2.34
CA LEU A 365 -29.68 22.76 -1.17
C LEU A 365 -30.01 23.93 -0.24
N GLU A 366 -30.37 25.11 -0.77
CA GLU A 366 -30.80 26.26 0.03
C GLU A 366 -32.13 25.97 0.75
N ASN A 367 -33.09 25.33 0.07
CA ASN A 367 -34.36 24.91 0.66
C ASN A 367 -34.19 23.84 1.75
N GLU A 368 -33.36 22.82 1.53
CA GLU A 368 -33.05 21.82 2.56
C GLU A 368 -32.37 22.45 3.78
N LEU A 369 -31.44 23.38 3.55
CA LEU A 369 -30.71 24.04 4.62
C LEU A 369 -31.62 24.92 5.50
N ASN A 370 -32.68 25.48 4.93
CA ASN A 370 -33.69 26.26 5.67
C ASN A 370 -34.59 25.38 6.56
N LYS A 371 -34.80 24.11 6.20
CA LYS A 371 -35.63 23.16 6.96
C LYS A 371 -34.90 22.52 8.16
N ILE A 372 -33.57 22.56 8.17
CA ILE A 372 -32.74 21.81 9.10
C ILE A 372 -32.05 22.77 10.09
N PRO A 373 -31.95 22.43 11.39
CA PRO A 373 -31.17 23.22 12.34
C PRO A 373 -29.70 23.35 11.90
N LYS A 374 -29.18 24.58 11.89
CA LYS A 374 -27.81 24.92 11.46
C LYS A 374 -26.71 24.18 12.24
N SER A 375 -26.98 23.71 13.45
CA SER A 375 -26.04 22.95 14.29
C SER A 375 -25.86 21.49 13.87
N SER A 376 -26.75 20.94 13.04
CA SER A 376 -26.72 19.52 12.67
C SER A 376 -25.53 19.16 11.77
N VAL A 377 -25.06 17.92 11.87
CA VAL A 377 -24.00 17.39 11.00
C VAL A 377 -24.43 17.40 9.52
N ARG A 378 -25.72 17.16 9.25
CA ARG A 378 -26.30 17.21 7.91
C ARG A 378 -26.26 18.63 7.33
N ALA A 379 -26.63 19.65 8.12
CA ALA A 379 -26.54 21.05 7.68
C ALA A 379 -25.10 21.46 7.32
N LYS A 380 -24.09 21.03 8.10
CA LYS A 380 -22.67 21.29 7.78
C LYS A 380 -22.24 20.64 6.46
N LYS A 381 -22.70 19.42 6.17
CA LYS A 381 -22.42 18.73 4.88
C LYS A 381 -23.08 19.45 3.70
N LEU A 382 -24.34 19.82 3.83
CA LEU A 382 -25.09 20.56 2.81
C LEU A 382 -24.45 21.93 2.54
N LEU A 383 -24.04 22.66 3.59
CA LEU A 383 -23.36 23.95 3.44
C LEU A 383 -22.03 23.82 2.69
N LYS A 384 -21.25 22.75 2.94
CA LYS A 384 -20.03 22.46 2.18
C LYS A 384 -20.33 22.15 0.71
N LYS A 385 -21.39 21.40 0.43
CA LYS A 385 -21.84 21.07 -0.94
C LYS A 385 -22.31 22.35 -1.67
N LEU A 386 -23.14 23.16 -1.01
CA LEU A 386 -23.63 24.44 -1.53
C LEU A 386 -22.49 25.41 -1.85
N ARG A 387 -21.45 25.47 -1.00
CA ARG A 387 -20.27 26.29 -1.27
C ARG A 387 -19.58 25.86 -2.57
N ILE A 388 -19.35 24.56 -2.77
CA ILE A 388 -18.74 24.04 -4.00
C ILE A 388 -19.60 24.38 -5.22
N VAL A 389 -20.93 24.25 -5.12
CA VAL A 389 -21.85 24.60 -6.22
C VAL A 389 -21.75 26.09 -6.55
N LYS A 390 -21.75 26.98 -5.54
CA LYS A 390 -21.56 28.41 -5.74
C LYS A 390 -20.21 28.74 -6.38
N ASP A 391 -19.12 28.15 -5.88
CA ASP A 391 -17.77 28.37 -6.43
C ASP A 391 -17.67 27.93 -7.90
N LEU A 392 -18.31 26.81 -8.29
CA LEU A 392 -18.36 26.34 -9.68
C LEU A 392 -19.17 27.30 -10.57
N MET A 393 -20.32 27.79 -10.09
CA MET A 393 -21.14 28.75 -10.82
C MET A 393 -20.43 30.09 -11.00
N GLU A 394 -19.79 30.63 -9.96
CA GLU A 394 -19.06 31.90 -10.01
C GLU A 394 -17.84 31.83 -10.93
N SER A 395 -17.15 30.69 -10.97
CA SER A 395 -15.99 30.48 -11.85
C SER A 395 -16.34 30.12 -13.29
N GLY A 396 -17.62 29.83 -13.58
CA GLY A 396 -18.07 29.32 -14.89
C GLY A 396 -17.50 27.94 -15.25
N THR A 397 -16.99 27.20 -14.26
CA THR A 397 -16.39 25.88 -14.48
C THR A 397 -17.46 24.80 -14.49
N LYS A 398 -17.44 23.97 -15.53
CA LYS A 398 -18.41 22.87 -15.65
C LYS A 398 -17.94 21.65 -14.86
N PRO A 399 -18.83 20.95 -14.12
CA PRO A 399 -18.45 19.80 -13.30
C PRO A 399 -17.76 18.67 -14.08
N GLU A 400 -18.18 18.43 -15.33
CA GLU A 400 -17.66 17.37 -16.18
C GLU A 400 -16.19 17.58 -16.60
N TRP A 401 -15.63 18.79 -16.47
CA TRP A 401 -14.22 19.08 -16.76
C TRP A 401 -13.26 18.40 -15.78
N MET A 402 -13.75 17.87 -14.66
CA MET A 402 -12.96 17.04 -13.74
C MET A 402 -12.57 15.70 -14.37
N VAL A 403 -13.26 15.26 -15.44
CA VAL A 403 -12.93 14.04 -16.20
C VAL A 403 -12.19 14.44 -17.48
N LEU A 404 -10.93 14.01 -17.60
CA LEU A 404 -10.06 14.38 -18.70
C LEU A 404 -10.31 13.50 -19.95
N GLU A 405 -10.68 14.13 -21.06
CA GLU A 405 -10.65 13.50 -22.40
C GLU A 405 -9.36 13.83 -23.15
N VAL A 406 -8.86 15.05 -22.97
CA VAL A 406 -7.61 15.52 -23.57
C VAL A 406 -6.60 15.73 -22.45
N LEU A 407 -5.48 15.01 -22.51
CA LEU A 407 -4.39 15.12 -21.54
C LEU A 407 -3.31 16.08 -22.05
N PRO A 408 -3.08 17.23 -21.38
CA PRO A 408 -2.02 18.16 -21.78
C PRO A 408 -0.63 17.56 -21.62
N VAL A 409 0.26 17.86 -22.56
CA VAL A 409 1.65 17.41 -22.54
C VAL A 409 2.57 18.60 -22.27
N VAL A 410 3.39 18.49 -21.22
CA VAL A 410 4.38 19.52 -20.87
C VAL A 410 5.38 19.73 -22.02
N PRO A 411 5.80 20.97 -22.35
CA PRO A 411 6.77 21.24 -23.41
C PRO A 411 8.09 20.46 -23.24
N PRO A 412 8.74 19.99 -24.34
CA PRO A 412 9.97 19.20 -24.29
C PRO A 412 11.12 19.83 -23.50
N GLU A 413 11.23 21.16 -23.50
CA GLU A 413 12.27 21.93 -22.79
C GLU A 413 12.22 21.73 -21.27
N ILE A 414 11.03 21.47 -20.72
CA ILE A 414 10.82 21.22 -19.28
C ILE A 414 11.01 19.73 -18.94
N ARG A 415 11.04 18.86 -19.97
CA ARG A 415 11.27 17.41 -19.87
C ARG A 415 12.39 16.93 -20.82
N PRO A 416 13.60 17.52 -20.74
CA PRO A 416 14.62 17.32 -21.76
C PRO A 416 15.20 15.90 -21.74
N MET A 417 15.72 15.50 -22.89
CA MET A 417 16.59 14.34 -23.05
C MET A 417 17.97 14.89 -23.42
N ILE A 418 18.92 14.78 -22.49
CA ILE A 418 20.25 15.38 -22.61
C ILE A 418 21.26 14.26 -22.79
N GLN A 419 22.13 14.40 -23.78
CA GLN A 419 23.28 13.53 -23.93
C GLN A 419 24.34 13.90 -22.89
N ILE A 420 24.76 12.92 -22.10
CA ILE A 420 25.85 13.02 -21.14
C ILE A 420 27.13 12.47 -21.79
N ASP A 421 28.29 12.92 -21.32
CA ASP A 421 29.60 12.40 -21.68
C ASP A 421 29.62 10.86 -21.68
N GLY A 422 30.19 10.29 -22.74
CA GLY A 422 30.20 8.84 -22.97
C GLY A 422 28.99 8.29 -23.73
N GLY A 423 28.20 9.15 -24.41
CA GLY A 423 27.13 8.72 -25.33
C GLY A 423 25.86 8.23 -24.65
N ARG A 424 25.73 8.38 -23.32
CA ARG A 424 24.52 8.03 -22.56
C ARG A 424 23.51 9.16 -22.62
N PHE A 425 22.23 8.83 -22.55
CA PHE A 425 21.16 9.83 -22.48
C PHE A 425 20.56 9.88 -21.07
N ALA A 426 20.43 11.08 -20.51
CA ALA A 426 19.61 11.33 -19.34
C ALA A 426 18.25 11.89 -19.76
N THR A 427 17.19 11.24 -19.30
CA THR A 427 15.81 11.64 -19.50
C THR A 427 15.15 12.02 -18.18
N THR A 428 14.24 12.98 -18.21
CA THR A 428 13.34 13.20 -17.08
C THR A 428 12.34 12.05 -16.92
N ASP A 429 12.08 11.64 -15.67
CA ASP A 429 11.08 10.62 -15.28
C ASP A 429 9.71 10.82 -15.95
N LEU A 430 9.32 12.07 -16.20
CA LEU A 430 8.04 12.44 -16.81
C LEU A 430 7.88 11.85 -18.23
N ASN A 431 8.96 11.69 -18.99
CA ASN A 431 8.91 11.10 -20.33
C ASN A 431 8.50 9.62 -20.28
N ASP A 432 8.93 8.89 -19.25
CA ASP A 432 8.56 7.48 -19.08
C ASP A 432 7.10 7.33 -18.65
N LEU A 433 6.60 8.24 -17.79
CA LEU A 433 5.19 8.29 -17.41
C LEU A 433 4.31 8.60 -18.63
N TYR A 434 4.65 9.61 -19.43
CA TYR A 434 3.94 9.89 -20.69
C TYR A 434 3.97 8.72 -21.66
N ARG A 435 5.12 8.06 -21.83
CA ARG A 435 5.23 6.88 -22.71
C ARG A 435 4.24 5.80 -22.30
N ARG A 436 4.10 5.51 -21.01
CA ARG A 436 3.13 4.53 -20.50
C ARG A 436 1.69 4.91 -20.85
N VAL A 437 1.29 6.16 -20.63
CA VAL A 437 -0.06 6.65 -20.99
C VAL A 437 -0.31 6.49 -22.50
N ILE A 438 0.63 6.93 -23.33
CA ILE A 438 0.51 6.86 -24.80
C ILE A 438 0.41 5.42 -25.27
N MET A 439 1.24 4.52 -24.73
CA MET A 439 1.21 3.10 -25.09
C MET A 439 -0.12 2.44 -24.73
N ARG A 440 -0.66 2.72 -23.54
CA ARG A 440 -1.99 2.22 -23.10
C ARG A 440 -3.10 2.76 -23.97
N ASN A 441 -3.09 4.05 -24.27
CA ASN A 441 -4.09 4.69 -25.11
C ASN A 441 -4.09 4.12 -26.55
N ASN A 442 -2.90 3.97 -27.15
CA ASN A 442 -2.77 3.40 -28.50
C ASN A 442 -3.17 1.91 -28.53
N ARG A 443 -2.88 1.15 -27.47
CA ARG A 443 -3.32 -0.24 -27.35
C ARG A 443 -4.83 -0.34 -27.22
N LEU A 444 -5.45 0.49 -26.38
CA LEU A 444 -6.91 0.56 -26.23
C LEU A 444 -7.59 0.87 -27.56
N LYS A 445 -7.05 1.83 -28.34
CA LYS A 445 -7.55 2.14 -29.69
C LYS A 445 -7.53 0.92 -30.62
N ARG A 446 -6.42 0.18 -30.65
CA ARG A 446 -6.32 -1.06 -31.46
C ARG A 446 -7.29 -2.15 -31.01
N LEU A 447 -7.54 -2.28 -29.71
CA LEU A 447 -8.50 -3.25 -29.17
C LEU A 447 -9.93 -2.93 -29.61
N TYR A 448 -10.28 -1.64 -29.71
CA TYR A 448 -11.55 -1.20 -30.29
C TYR A 448 -11.65 -1.53 -31.78
N GLU A 449 -10.59 -1.26 -32.56
CA GLU A 449 -10.54 -1.58 -33.99
C GLU A 449 -10.68 -3.08 -34.28
N MET A 450 -10.25 -3.94 -33.34
CA MET A 450 -10.34 -5.40 -33.45
C MET A 450 -11.63 -6.00 -32.85
N ASN A 451 -12.57 -5.17 -32.36
CA ASN A 451 -13.76 -5.64 -31.63
C ASN A 451 -13.43 -6.66 -30.52
N ALA A 452 -12.37 -6.37 -29.74
CA ALA A 452 -11.96 -7.25 -28.65
C ALA A 452 -13.08 -7.41 -27.60
N PRO A 453 -13.16 -8.58 -26.92
CA PRO A 453 -14.13 -8.79 -25.84
C PRO A 453 -14.09 -7.70 -24.77
N GLU A 454 -15.26 -7.37 -24.21
CA GLU A 454 -15.40 -6.23 -23.29
C GLU A 454 -14.52 -6.35 -22.05
N VAL A 455 -14.27 -7.57 -21.56
CA VAL A 455 -13.36 -7.85 -20.44
C VAL A 455 -11.94 -7.31 -20.72
N ILE A 456 -11.43 -7.49 -21.93
CA ILE A 456 -10.10 -7.01 -22.33
C ILE A 456 -10.08 -5.48 -22.42
N ILE A 457 -11.14 -4.90 -22.99
CA ILE A 457 -11.28 -3.44 -23.11
C ILE A 457 -11.35 -2.79 -21.73
N ARG A 458 -12.14 -3.34 -20.79
CA ARG A 458 -12.26 -2.85 -19.41
C ARG A 458 -10.92 -2.90 -18.69
N ASN A 459 -10.19 -4.00 -18.82
CA ASN A 459 -8.86 -4.10 -18.23
C ASN A 459 -7.90 -3.05 -18.81
N GLU A 460 -7.87 -2.83 -20.12
CA GLU A 460 -7.01 -1.81 -20.72
C GLU A 460 -7.43 -0.38 -20.32
N LYS A 461 -8.74 -0.10 -20.17
CA LYS A 461 -9.24 1.17 -19.62
C LYS A 461 -8.78 1.38 -18.17
N ARG A 462 -8.84 0.34 -17.32
CA ARG A 462 -8.31 0.39 -15.95
C ARG A 462 -6.81 0.70 -15.94
N MET A 463 -6.03 0.03 -16.80
CA MET A 463 -4.59 0.29 -16.91
C MET A 463 -4.27 1.69 -17.44
N LEU A 464 -5.10 2.23 -18.35
CA LEU A 464 -4.97 3.60 -18.82
C LEU A 464 -5.24 4.60 -17.70
N GLN A 465 -6.28 4.39 -16.90
CA GLN A 465 -6.60 5.20 -15.72
C GLN A 465 -5.41 5.24 -14.74
N GLU A 466 -4.88 4.06 -14.37
CA GLU A 466 -3.68 3.97 -13.51
C GLU A 466 -2.46 4.69 -14.11
N ALA A 467 -2.28 4.66 -15.43
CA ALA A 467 -1.17 5.34 -16.09
C ALA A 467 -1.31 6.87 -16.01
N VAL A 468 -2.53 7.40 -16.19
CA VAL A 468 -2.85 8.83 -16.06
C VAL A 468 -2.69 9.28 -14.61
N ASP A 469 -3.17 8.48 -13.66
CA ASP A 469 -3.04 8.80 -12.24
C ASP A 469 -1.58 8.84 -11.81
N ASN A 470 -0.75 7.89 -12.25
CA ASN A 470 0.67 7.90 -11.91
C ASN A 470 1.47 9.01 -12.62
N LEU A 471 1.00 9.51 -13.76
CA LEU A 471 1.55 10.72 -14.38
C LEU A 471 1.28 11.96 -13.52
N ILE A 472 0.04 12.11 -13.03
CA ILE A 472 -0.38 13.27 -12.22
C ILE A 472 0.19 13.18 -10.81
N TYR A 473 -0.03 12.06 -10.13
CA TYR A 473 0.41 11.76 -8.77
C TYR A 473 0.77 10.27 -8.61
N ASN A 474 2.05 9.97 -8.84
CA ASN A 474 2.60 8.62 -8.74
C ASN A 474 2.50 8.05 -7.32
N GLY A 475 1.93 6.84 -7.20
CA GLY A 475 1.81 6.11 -5.94
C GLY A 475 0.77 6.63 -4.96
N LYS A 476 -0.11 7.57 -5.36
CA LYS A 476 -1.26 7.96 -4.54
C LYS A 476 -2.29 6.83 -4.46
N ILE A 477 -2.56 6.19 -5.59
CA ILE A 477 -3.50 5.07 -5.74
C ILE A 477 -2.73 3.92 -6.40
N GLY A 478 -2.83 2.73 -5.80
CA GLY A 478 -2.13 1.54 -6.28
C GLY A 478 -0.60 1.62 -6.16
N LYS A 479 0.09 0.78 -6.95
CA LYS A 479 1.55 0.66 -6.90
C LYS A 479 2.22 1.77 -7.71
N ALA A 480 3.14 2.49 -7.07
CA ALA A 480 3.94 3.51 -7.73
C ALA A 480 4.75 2.90 -8.90
N TYR A 481 4.81 3.61 -10.01
CA TYR A 481 5.69 3.27 -11.11
C TYR A 481 7.13 3.58 -10.73
N THR A 482 7.98 2.56 -10.89
CA THR A 482 9.40 2.62 -10.56
C THR A 482 10.26 2.52 -11.82
N ASP A 483 11.46 3.08 -11.72
CA ASP A 483 12.58 2.82 -12.62
C ASP A 483 13.09 1.37 -12.43
N ARG A 484 14.01 0.94 -13.31
CA ARG A 484 14.74 -0.34 -13.25
C ARG A 484 15.43 -0.57 -11.90
N ASN A 485 15.86 0.51 -11.24
CA ASN A 485 16.49 0.47 -9.92
C ASN A 485 15.49 0.47 -8.74
N GLY A 486 14.19 0.31 -8.99
CA GLY A 486 13.15 0.32 -7.95
C GLY A 486 12.80 1.70 -7.38
N ARG A 487 13.47 2.77 -7.83
CA ARG A 487 13.14 4.15 -7.42
C ARG A 487 11.81 4.59 -8.03
N PRO A 488 10.85 5.15 -7.26
CA PRO A 488 9.64 5.76 -7.81
C PRO A 488 9.95 6.91 -8.78
N LEU A 489 9.26 6.92 -9.92
CA LEU A 489 9.31 7.99 -10.90
C LEU A 489 8.66 9.26 -10.33
N LYS A 490 9.21 10.44 -10.63
CA LYS A 490 8.62 11.70 -10.19
C LYS A 490 7.45 12.11 -11.09
N SER A 491 6.27 12.27 -10.49
CA SER A 491 5.06 12.76 -11.15
C SER A 491 5.02 14.28 -11.27
N LEU A 492 4.01 14.81 -11.98
CA LEU A 492 3.77 16.25 -12.06
C LEU A 492 3.58 16.89 -10.67
N THR A 493 2.86 16.20 -9.78
CA THR A 493 2.66 16.68 -8.40
C THR A 493 3.97 16.74 -7.63
N ASP A 494 4.86 15.74 -7.78
CA ASP A 494 6.17 15.70 -7.11
C ASP A 494 7.13 16.78 -7.61
N LEU A 495 7.00 17.19 -8.88
CA LEU A 495 7.78 18.31 -9.42
C LEU A 495 7.37 19.63 -8.78
N ILE A 496 6.10 19.77 -8.38
CA ILE A 496 5.57 21.01 -7.81
C ILE A 496 5.75 21.04 -6.29
N ARG A 497 5.37 19.96 -5.60
CA ARG A 497 5.30 19.86 -4.14
C ARG A 497 6.63 19.42 -3.50
N GLY A 498 6.77 19.70 -2.21
CA GLY A 498 7.84 19.16 -1.38
C GLY A 498 9.12 20.01 -1.36
N LYS A 499 10.10 19.59 -0.56
CA LYS A 499 11.36 20.32 -0.36
C LYS A 499 12.16 20.50 -1.66
N LYS A 500 12.14 19.48 -2.54
CA LYS A 500 12.81 19.49 -3.84
C LYS A 500 11.91 20.00 -4.98
N GLY A 501 10.65 20.33 -4.69
CA GLY A 501 9.69 20.83 -5.68
C GLY A 501 10.01 22.26 -6.13
N ARG A 502 9.44 22.64 -7.28
CA ARG A 502 9.71 23.93 -7.95
C ARG A 502 9.43 25.14 -7.06
N PHE A 503 8.33 25.15 -6.30
CA PHE A 503 8.01 26.29 -5.44
C PHE A 503 9.09 26.57 -4.39
N ARG A 504 9.49 25.55 -3.62
CA ARG A 504 10.43 25.74 -2.51
C ARG A 504 11.88 25.87 -2.96
N ARG A 505 12.28 25.15 -4.00
CA ARG A 505 13.68 25.09 -4.45
C ARG A 505 14.04 26.09 -5.53
N ASN A 506 13.07 26.53 -6.35
CA ASN A 506 13.32 27.36 -7.51
C ASN A 506 12.59 28.70 -7.46
N LEU A 507 11.45 28.84 -6.77
CA LEU A 507 10.74 30.13 -6.71
C LEU A 507 11.09 30.92 -5.45
N LEU A 508 11.03 30.27 -4.27
CA LEU A 508 11.33 30.93 -2.99
C LEU A 508 12.83 31.08 -2.70
N GLY A 509 13.66 30.25 -3.32
CA GLY A 509 15.10 30.33 -3.24
C GLY A 509 15.71 29.97 -4.58
N LYS A 510 16.77 30.66 -4.97
CA LYS A 510 17.53 30.35 -6.19
C LYS A 510 19.01 30.48 -5.89
N ARG A 511 19.83 29.82 -6.72
CA ARG A 511 21.23 30.21 -6.82
C ARG A 511 21.27 31.57 -7.51
N VAL A 512 22.13 32.44 -7.00
CA VAL A 512 22.27 33.81 -7.47
C VAL A 512 23.68 34.01 -7.99
N ASP A 513 23.80 34.72 -9.10
CA ASP A 513 25.07 35.18 -9.63
C ASP A 513 25.66 36.26 -8.71
N TYR A 514 26.91 36.66 -8.96
CA TYR A 514 27.62 37.67 -8.15
C TYR A 514 27.61 37.35 -6.66
N SER A 515 27.87 36.08 -6.35
CA SER A 515 27.99 35.59 -4.99
C SER A 515 29.22 34.72 -4.78
N GLY A 516 29.77 34.79 -3.58
CA GLY A 516 30.95 34.04 -3.16
C GLY A 516 30.76 33.44 -1.77
N ARG A 517 31.65 32.54 -1.36
CA ARG A 517 31.69 32.01 0.00
C ARG A 517 33.13 31.77 0.42
N ALA A 518 33.47 32.16 1.64
CA ALA A 518 34.75 31.84 2.26
C ALA A 518 34.61 31.69 3.78
N VAL A 519 35.65 31.12 4.38
CA VAL A 519 35.82 31.06 5.83
C VAL A 519 35.96 32.47 6.38
N ILE A 520 35.40 32.72 7.56
CA ILE A 520 35.55 34.00 8.25
C ILE A 520 36.70 33.95 9.25
N VAL A 521 37.39 35.08 9.38
CA VAL A 521 38.39 35.34 10.42
C VAL A 521 38.07 36.66 11.11
N VAL A 522 38.60 36.85 12.31
CA VAL A 522 38.37 38.07 13.07
C VAL A 522 39.12 39.25 12.44
N GLY A 523 38.45 40.40 12.30
CA GLY A 523 39.07 41.66 11.87
C GLY A 523 38.97 42.75 12.95
N PRO A 524 39.84 42.76 13.98
CA PRO A 524 39.72 43.70 15.10
C PRO A 524 39.87 45.17 14.72
N HIS A 525 40.66 45.46 13.67
CA HIS A 525 40.95 46.82 13.21
C HIS A 525 39.85 47.42 12.30
N LEU A 526 38.92 46.60 11.82
CA LEU A 526 37.82 47.06 10.98
C LEU A 526 36.87 47.94 11.79
N LYS A 527 36.22 48.92 11.16
CA LYS A 527 35.06 49.61 11.75
C LYS A 527 33.82 48.75 11.64
N ILE A 528 32.78 49.05 12.41
CA ILE A 528 31.58 48.19 12.47
C ILE A 528 30.90 47.96 11.11
N HIS A 529 30.98 48.95 10.20
CA HIS A 529 30.41 48.92 8.84
C HIS A 529 31.34 48.33 7.78
N GLU A 530 32.54 47.88 8.15
CA GLU A 530 33.53 47.39 7.22
C GLU A 530 33.67 45.86 7.32
N CYS A 531 34.00 45.22 6.21
CA CYS A 531 34.43 43.84 6.18
C CYS A 531 35.71 43.71 5.34
N GLY A 532 36.61 42.79 5.70
CA GLY A 532 37.74 42.48 4.83
C GLY A 532 37.33 41.47 3.76
N LEU A 533 37.45 41.84 2.48
CA LEU A 533 37.12 40.99 1.35
C LEU A 533 38.41 40.56 0.61
N PRO A 534 38.67 39.25 0.46
CA PRO A 534 39.81 38.76 -0.31
C PRO A 534 39.86 39.34 -1.72
N LYS A 535 41.04 39.83 -2.13
CA LYS A 535 41.25 40.42 -3.47
C LYS A 535 40.78 39.50 -4.60
N LYS A 536 41.14 38.21 -4.56
CA LYS A 536 40.72 37.22 -5.59
C LYS A 536 39.20 37.07 -5.68
N MET A 537 38.53 37.01 -4.52
CA MET A 537 37.06 36.92 -4.47
C MET A 537 36.43 38.22 -5.00
N ALA A 538 36.96 39.37 -4.60
CA ALA A 538 36.48 40.66 -5.08
C ALA A 538 36.66 40.80 -6.60
N LEU A 539 37.78 40.35 -7.17
CA LEU A 539 38.01 40.40 -8.61
C LEU A 539 36.95 39.62 -9.39
N GLU A 540 36.57 38.43 -8.93
CA GLU A 540 35.53 37.61 -9.57
C GLU A 540 34.14 38.26 -9.41
N LEU A 541 33.81 38.74 -8.21
CA LEU A 541 32.51 39.38 -7.93
C LEU A 541 32.32 40.68 -8.74
N PHE A 542 33.39 41.45 -8.93
CA PHE A 542 33.35 42.73 -9.62
C PHE A 542 33.85 42.67 -11.06
N GLU A 543 34.11 41.47 -11.62
CA GLU A 543 34.72 41.27 -12.93
C GLU A 543 34.10 42.16 -14.03
N PRO A 544 32.77 42.22 -14.22
CA PRO A 544 32.19 43.02 -15.30
C PRO A 544 32.38 44.52 -15.10
N PHE A 545 32.46 44.99 -13.84
CA PHE A 545 32.68 46.39 -13.52
C PHE A 545 34.14 46.80 -13.74
N VAL A 546 35.08 45.91 -13.42
CA VAL A 546 36.51 46.13 -13.69
C VAL A 546 36.76 46.19 -15.20
N ILE A 547 36.17 45.27 -15.97
CA ILE A 547 36.28 45.28 -17.45
C ILE A 547 35.69 46.56 -18.05
N ALA A 548 34.54 47.03 -17.52
CA ALA A 548 33.92 48.26 -17.98
C ALA A 548 34.81 49.48 -17.71
N GLU A 549 35.47 49.55 -16.56
CA GLU A 549 36.35 50.66 -16.21
C GLU A 549 37.65 50.65 -17.04
N LEU A 550 38.24 49.48 -17.28
CA LEU A 550 39.39 49.31 -18.19
C LEU A 550 39.05 49.75 -19.63
N SER A 551 37.85 49.42 -20.10
CA SER A 551 37.42 49.75 -21.48
C SER A 551 37.20 51.26 -21.68
N LYS A 552 36.71 51.98 -20.64
CA LYS A 552 36.52 53.44 -20.69
C LYS A 552 37.85 54.19 -20.84
N GLU A 553 38.88 53.74 -20.15
CA GLU A 553 40.18 54.42 -20.11
C GLU A 553 40.93 54.33 -21.45
N GLU A 554 40.72 53.24 -22.21
CA GLU A 554 41.29 53.06 -23.54
C GLU A 554 40.48 53.72 -24.68
N ASN A 555 39.45 54.54 -24.36
CA ASN A 555 38.56 55.19 -25.34
C ASN A 555 38.05 54.24 -26.44
N ALA A 556 37.77 52.99 -26.08
CA ALA A 556 37.38 51.95 -27.01
C ALA A 556 35.96 51.46 -26.72
N GLU A 557 35.14 51.32 -27.77
CA GLU A 557 33.90 50.56 -27.66
C GLU A 557 34.21 49.13 -27.20
N ALA A 558 33.42 48.62 -26.27
CA ALA A 558 33.57 47.28 -25.69
C ALA A 558 33.21 46.19 -26.72
N THR A 559 34.07 45.98 -27.73
CA THR A 559 33.92 44.88 -28.68
C THR A 559 34.17 43.54 -27.97
N GLN A 560 33.43 42.48 -28.33
CA GLN A 560 33.54 41.14 -27.71
C GLN A 560 34.98 40.59 -27.65
N THR A 561 35.82 40.93 -28.63
CA THR A 561 37.22 40.52 -28.70
C THR A 561 38.08 41.14 -27.58
N LYS A 562 37.82 42.40 -27.21
CA LYS A 562 38.53 43.09 -26.13
C LYS A 562 38.07 42.62 -24.75
N VAL A 563 36.78 42.36 -24.56
CA VAL A 563 36.26 41.73 -23.32
C VAL A 563 36.94 40.38 -23.07
N LYS A 564 37.12 39.55 -24.11
CA LYS A 564 37.87 38.29 -23.99
C LYS A 564 39.34 38.50 -23.64
N LYS A 565 39.97 39.57 -24.14
CA LYS A 565 41.35 39.95 -23.80
C LYS A 565 41.46 40.35 -22.33
N TYR A 566 40.65 41.31 -21.86
CA TYR A 566 40.66 41.74 -20.47
C TYR A 566 40.31 40.60 -19.51
N ARG A 567 39.39 39.70 -19.85
CA ARG A 567 39.15 38.48 -19.05
C ARG A 567 40.39 37.63 -18.86
N LYS A 568 41.20 37.45 -19.91
CA LYS A 568 42.48 36.72 -19.81
C LYS A 568 43.51 37.49 -18.99
N GLU A 569 43.52 38.81 -19.04
CA GLU A 569 44.39 39.66 -18.21
C GLU A 569 43.99 39.61 -16.73
N LEU A 570 42.68 39.63 -16.42
CA LEU A 570 42.15 39.44 -15.07
C LEU A 570 42.52 38.06 -14.51
N GLN A 571 42.42 37.01 -15.33
CA GLN A 571 42.86 35.65 -14.94
C GLN A 571 44.38 35.56 -14.64
N ARG A 572 45.18 36.49 -15.16
CA ARG A 572 46.63 36.58 -14.90
C ARG A 572 46.96 37.44 -13.69
N GLU A 573 45.95 37.98 -12.99
CA GLU A 573 46.11 38.81 -11.79
C GLU A 573 46.98 40.07 -12.03
N ASP A 574 46.85 40.68 -13.23
CA ASP A 574 47.65 41.85 -13.63
C ASP A 574 47.52 43.03 -12.64
N PRO A 575 48.62 43.74 -12.29
CA PRO A 575 48.61 44.86 -11.34
C PRO A 575 47.58 45.96 -11.66
N LYS A 576 47.37 46.24 -12.94
CA LYS A 576 46.38 47.22 -13.42
C LYS A 576 44.96 46.85 -13.02
N ALA A 577 44.62 45.56 -12.98
CA ALA A 577 43.29 45.10 -12.59
C ALA A 577 43.01 45.38 -11.11
N TRP A 578 44.02 45.27 -10.24
CA TRP A 578 43.90 45.57 -8.81
C TRP A 578 43.63 47.05 -8.54
N GLU A 579 44.35 47.94 -9.23
CA GLU A 579 44.12 49.39 -9.14
C GLU A 579 42.69 49.77 -9.55
N LYS A 580 42.18 49.17 -10.65
CA LYS A 580 40.80 49.41 -11.08
C LYS A 580 39.77 48.80 -10.15
N LEU A 581 40.05 47.64 -9.57
CA LEU A 581 39.19 47.01 -8.58
C LEU A 581 39.01 47.92 -7.34
N GLU A 582 40.08 48.53 -6.83
CA GLU A 582 40.00 49.49 -5.73
C GLU A 582 39.08 50.66 -6.05
N LYS A 583 39.23 51.26 -7.25
CA LYS A 583 38.36 52.35 -7.71
C LYS A 583 36.90 51.93 -7.85
N VAL A 584 36.64 50.72 -8.34
CA VAL A 584 35.27 50.19 -8.55
C VAL A 584 34.57 49.91 -7.22
N ILE A 585 35.32 49.45 -6.21
CA ILE A 585 34.79 49.09 -4.90
C ILE A 585 34.44 50.32 -4.06
N GLN A 586 35.16 51.43 -4.23
CA GLN A 586 34.91 52.66 -3.49
C GLN A 586 33.43 53.09 -3.61
N GLY A 587 32.80 53.31 -2.46
CA GLY A 587 31.39 53.71 -2.38
C GLY A 587 30.37 52.59 -2.58
N ARG A 588 30.78 51.34 -2.81
CA ARG A 588 29.87 50.19 -2.90
C ARG A 588 29.86 49.36 -1.63
N VAL A 589 28.73 48.73 -1.36
CA VAL A 589 28.57 47.76 -0.26
C VAL A 589 28.37 46.35 -0.79
N VAL A 590 28.75 45.37 0.02
CA VAL A 590 28.47 43.94 -0.18
C VAL A 590 27.63 43.43 0.97
N LEU A 591 26.83 42.38 0.72
CA LEU A 591 26.05 41.72 1.76
C LEU A 591 26.77 40.48 2.25
N LEU A 592 26.96 40.36 3.57
CA LEU A 592 27.40 39.12 4.20
C LEU A 592 26.19 38.37 4.77
N ASN A 593 26.18 37.06 4.60
CA ASN A 593 25.14 36.17 5.09
C ASN A 593 25.75 34.91 5.72
N ARG A 594 25.33 34.56 6.94
CA ARG A 594 25.65 33.28 7.57
C ARG A 594 24.42 32.38 7.62
N ALA A 595 24.58 31.14 7.17
CA ALA A 595 23.54 30.13 7.29
C ALA A 595 23.67 29.40 8.64
N PRO A 596 22.56 29.08 9.33
CA PRO A 596 21.18 29.38 8.98
C PRO A 596 20.79 30.86 9.23
N THR A 597 20.05 31.45 8.28
CA THR A 597 19.52 32.82 8.39
C THR A 597 18.27 32.83 9.26
N LEU A 598 18.43 33.05 10.58
CA LEU A 598 17.33 32.95 11.54
C LEU A 598 16.46 34.21 11.61
N HIS A 599 17.05 35.38 11.35
CA HIS A 599 16.38 36.67 11.42
C HIS A 599 17.01 37.65 10.45
N ARG A 600 16.38 38.82 10.24
CA ARG A 600 16.84 39.81 9.26
C ARG A 600 18.31 40.24 9.42
N MET A 601 18.82 40.26 10.66
CA MET A 601 20.20 40.69 10.97
C MET A 601 21.26 39.63 10.65
N SER A 602 20.83 38.44 10.19
CA SER A 602 21.74 37.40 9.69
C SER A 602 22.17 37.70 8.24
N ILE A 603 21.70 38.81 7.67
CA ILE A 603 22.23 39.43 6.46
C ILE A 603 22.45 40.90 6.76
N GLN A 604 23.69 41.38 6.58
CA GLN A 604 24.01 42.81 6.75
C GLN A 604 24.92 43.28 5.62
N ALA A 605 24.83 44.58 5.31
CA ALA A 605 25.70 45.23 4.35
C ALA A 605 26.97 45.74 5.04
N PHE A 606 28.08 45.66 4.31
CA PHE A 606 29.40 46.13 4.73
C PHE A 606 30.11 46.81 3.56
N GLU A 607 30.95 47.78 3.86
CA GLU A 607 31.92 48.34 2.93
C GLU A 607 33.13 47.40 2.87
N PRO A 608 33.46 46.83 1.70
CA PRO A 608 34.55 45.88 1.60
C PRO A 608 35.90 46.60 1.55
N LYS A 609 36.78 46.27 2.49
CA LYS A 609 38.20 46.58 2.44
C LYS A 609 38.94 45.41 1.80
N LEU A 610 39.70 45.69 0.76
CA LEU A 610 40.49 44.64 0.10
C LEU A 610 41.59 44.15 1.04
N ILE A 611 41.68 42.83 1.19
CA ILE A 611 42.70 42.16 2.00
C ILE A 611 43.40 41.07 1.20
N GLU A 612 44.63 40.76 1.60
CA GLU A 612 45.36 39.60 1.12
C GLU A 612 44.83 38.31 1.76
N GLY A 613 45.05 37.18 1.08
CA GLY A 613 44.60 35.86 1.51
C GLY A 613 43.22 35.47 0.94
N ASN A 614 42.60 34.46 1.57
CA ASN A 614 41.37 33.81 1.07
C ASN A 614 40.19 33.86 2.03
N ALA A 615 40.37 34.40 3.25
CA ALA A 615 39.34 34.43 4.29
C ALA A 615 38.72 35.82 4.42
N ILE A 616 37.43 35.89 4.70
CA ILE A 616 36.71 37.15 4.93
C ILE A 616 36.99 37.61 6.35
N GLN A 617 37.42 38.86 6.53
CA GLN A 617 37.52 39.43 7.88
C GLN A 617 36.18 40.00 8.31
N LEU A 618 35.67 39.53 9.44
CA LEU A 618 34.42 39.97 10.04
C LEU A 618 34.67 40.81 11.29
N HIS A 619 33.88 41.86 11.45
CA HIS A 619 33.93 42.70 12.63
C HIS A 619 33.46 41.94 13.90
N PRO A 620 34.19 41.97 15.03
CA PRO A 620 33.85 41.19 16.23
C PRO A 620 32.45 41.47 16.82
N LEU A 621 32.00 42.73 16.76
CA LEU A 621 30.71 43.14 17.33
C LEU A 621 29.48 42.76 16.48
N VAL A 622 29.68 42.28 15.25
CA VAL A 622 28.58 41.76 14.43
C VAL A 622 28.46 40.24 14.51
N CYS A 623 29.41 39.55 15.14
CA CYS A 623 29.33 38.11 15.38
C CYS A 623 28.04 37.68 16.10
N PRO A 624 27.54 38.36 17.16
CA PRO A 624 26.32 37.93 17.85
C PRO A 624 25.06 37.94 16.95
N PRO A 625 24.77 38.99 16.14
CA PRO A 625 23.71 38.91 15.13
C PRO A 625 23.84 37.75 14.15
N PHE A 626 25.04 37.45 13.67
CA PHE A 626 25.24 36.29 12.78
C PHE A 626 25.27 34.95 13.53
N ASN A 627 25.28 34.98 14.87
CA ASN A 627 25.63 33.87 15.75
C ASN A 627 26.99 33.21 15.39
N ALA A 628 27.90 34.00 14.81
CA ALA A 628 29.13 33.51 14.18
C ALA A 628 30.27 33.35 15.18
N ASP A 629 31.11 32.36 14.94
CA ASP A 629 32.39 32.15 15.60
C ASP A 629 33.50 31.99 14.55
N PHE A 630 34.70 31.61 15.00
CA PHE A 630 35.90 31.56 14.15
C PHE A 630 36.57 30.18 14.19
N ASP A 631 35.79 29.11 14.38
CA ASP A 631 36.27 27.73 14.43
C ASP A 631 36.31 27.04 13.04
N GLY A 632 35.91 27.76 11.98
CA GLY A 632 35.76 27.23 10.62
C GLY A 632 34.49 27.70 9.92
N ASP A 633 33.65 28.45 10.61
CA ASP A 633 32.48 29.14 10.08
C ASP A 633 32.72 29.83 8.72
N GLN A 634 31.70 29.78 7.85
CA GLN A 634 31.74 30.37 6.51
C GLN A 634 30.60 31.35 6.31
N MET A 635 30.89 32.43 5.58
CA MET A 635 29.87 33.39 5.16
C MET A 635 29.79 33.47 3.64
N ALA A 636 28.57 33.66 3.15
CA ALA A 636 28.32 34.01 1.76
C ALA A 636 28.40 35.53 1.59
N VAL A 637 28.97 35.96 0.47
CA VAL A 637 29.03 37.35 0.03
C VAL A 637 28.11 37.50 -1.17
N HIS A 638 27.32 38.57 -1.20
CA HIS A 638 26.51 38.94 -2.36
C HIS A 638 26.76 40.39 -2.74
N LEU A 639 26.87 40.68 -4.05
CA LEU A 639 27.03 42.04 -4.55
C LEU A 639 25.70 42.61 -5.06
N PRO A 640 25.11 43.62 -4.40
CA PRO A 640 24.00 44.38 -4.96
C PRO A 640 24.44 45.09 -6.25
N LEU A 641 23.73 44.88 -7.35
CA LEU A 641 24.16 45.40 -8.66
C LEU A 641 23.55 46.75 -9.01
N SER A 642 22.23 46.90 -8.83
CA SER A 642 21.54 48.13 -9.23
C SER A 642 21.84 49.27 -8.26
N PRO A 643 21.82 50.53 -8.71
CA PRO A 643 21.95 51.68 -7.82
C PRO A 643 20.91 51.69 -6.70
N ALA A 644 19.68 51.27 -6.99
CA ALA A 644 18.62 51.12 -5.99
C ALA A 644 18.98 50.06 -4.93
N ALA A 645 19.47 48.88 -5.34
CA ALA A 645 19.86 47.84 -4.39
C ALA A 645 21.09 48.24 -3.55
N GLN A 646 22.05 48.98 -4.14
CA GLN A 646 23.17 49.57 -3.41
C GLN A 646 22.69 50.60 -2.39
N ALA A 647 21.74 51.46 -2.76
CA ALA A 647 21.15 52.44 -1.85
C ALA A 647 20.37 51.78 -0.70
N GLU A 648 19.53 50.77 -1.00
CA GLU A 648 18.83 49.98 0.02
C GLU A 648 19.80 49.29 0.97
N ALA A 649 20.84 48.63 0.44
CA ALA A 649 21.84 47.96 1.25
C ALA A 649 22.56 48.96 2.18
N ARG A 650 22.96 50.12 1.66
CA ARG A 650 23.67 51.17 2.41
C ARG A 650 22.79 51.86 3.46
N LEU A 651 21.53 52.16 3.15
CA LEU A 651 20.64 52.90 4.04
C LEU A 651 19.94 52.00 5.07
N LEU A 652 19.53 50.80 4.66
CA LEU A 652 18.68 49.92 5.48
C LEU A 652 19.46 48.74 6.09
N MET A 653 20.44 48.20 5.38
CA MET A 653 21.08 46.93 5.76
C MET A 653 22.49 47.08 6.34
N LEU A 654 23.09 48.28 6.27
CA LEU A 654 24.44 48.53 6.79
C LEU A 654 24.51 48.17 8.26
N SER A 655 25.54 47.42 8.66
CA SER A 655 25.69 46.93 10.04
C SER A 655 25.71 48.06 11.08
N ARG A 656 26.25 49.25 10.72
CA ARG A 656 26.24 50.46 11.56
C ARG A 656 24.83 50.88 12.01
N TYR A 657 23.83 50.72 11.16
CA TYR A 657 22.43 51.04 11.47
C TYR A 657 21.65 49.86 12.07
N ASN A 658 22.30 48.70 12.16
CA ASN A 658 21.71 47.44 12.57
C ASN A 658 22.41 46.91 13.83
N ILE A 659 22.46 47.73 14.87
CA ILE A 659 23.04 47.39 16.19
C ILE A 659 21.99 47.11 17.28
N ILE A 660 20.70 47.38 17.01
CA ILE A 660 19.57 47.15 17.93
C ILE A 660 18.74 45.95 17.47
N SER A 661 18.34 45.10 18.43
CA SER A 661 17.48 43.96 18.17
C SER A 661 16.06 44.42 17.78
N PRO A 662 15.53 43.97 16.64
CA PRO A 662 14.14 44.25 16.24
C PRO A 662 13.10 43.63 17.16
N ALA A 663 13.46 42.55 17.88
CA ALA A 663 12.52 41.78 18.71
C ALA A 663 12.25 42.44 20.07
N HIS A 664 13.27 43.05 20.68
CA HIS A 664 13.18 43.56 22.06
C HIS A 664 13.66 45.02 22.22
N GLY A 665 14.10 45.67 21.15
CA GLY A 665 14.53 47.08 21.17
C GLY A 665 15.79 47.35 22.02
N LYS A 666 16.55 46.31 22.37
CA LYS A 666 17.81 46.39 23.12
C LYS A 666 19.02 46.15 22.18
N PRO A 667 20.22 46.66 22.52
CA PRO A 667 21.41 46.41 21.72
C PRO A 667 21.69 44.91 21.54
N ILE A 668 21.92 44.49 20.29
CA ILE A 668 22.29 43.12 19.92
C ILE A 668 23.79 43.02 19.63
N SER A 669 24.34 44.02 18.95
CA SER A 669 25.78 44.18 18.75
C SER A 669 26.38 44.71 20.04
N MET A 670 26.90 43.79 20.84
CA MET A 670 27.42 44.07 22.17
C MET A 670 28.84 43.49 22.32
N PRO A 671 29.76 44.24 22.95
CA PRO A 671 31.03 43.70 23.39
C PRO A 671 30.84 42.41 24.20
N GLY A 672 31.63 41.39 23.86
CA GLY A 672 31.64 40.11 24.54
C GLY A 672 33.07 39.65 24.80
N LYS A 673 33.22 38.66 25.69
CA LYS A 673 34.49 37.97 25.99
C LYS A 673 35.61 38.99 26.26
N ASP A 674 36.66 38.96 25.44
CA ASP A 674 37.90 39.72 25.57
C ASP A 674 37.67 41.22 25.73
N ILE A 675 36.75 41.81 24.95
CA ILE A 675 36.47 43.25 25.03
C ILE A 675 35.92 43.61 26.42
N VAL A 676 35.03 42.75 26.96
CA VAL A 676 34.48 42.95 28.30
C VAL A 676 35.54 42.71 29.37
N ALA A 677 36.38 41.69 29.20
CA ALA A 677 37.47 41.40 30.13
C ALA A 677 38.48 42.56 30.21
N GLY A 678 38.87 43.13 29.07
CA GLY A 678 39.77 44.28 29.03
C GLY A 678 39.18 45.55 29.63
N VAL A 679 37.91 45.85 29.34
CA VAL A 679 37.22 47.00 29.97
C VAL A 679 37.02 46.79 31.47
N TYR A 680 36.68 45.56 31.89
CA TYR A 680 36.52 45.21 33.29
C TYR A 680 37.85 45.35 34.02
N TYR A 681 38.94 44.77 33.49
CA TYR A 681 40.29 44.95 33.99
C TYR A 681 40.64 46.44 34.10
N LEU A 682 40.46 47.21 33.03
CA LEU A 682 40.77 48.64 33.05
C LEU A 682 40.04 49.41 34.16
N THR A 683 38.80 49.03 34.50
CA THR A 683 37.93 49.79 35.41
C THR A 683 37.79 49.21 36.81
N MET A 684 38.29 47.99 37.05
CA MET A 684 38.25 47.35 38.36
C MET A 684 39.27 47.98 39.33
N VAL A 685 39.03 47.76 40.61
CA VAL A 685 39.82 48.31 41.72
C VAL A 685 40.28 47.20 42.65
N ASP A 686 41.35 47.48 43.39
CA ASP A 686 41.84 46.59 44.43
C ASP A 686 40.81 46.44 45.58
N LYS A 687 40.83 45.31 46.28
CA LYS A 687 39.97 45.03 47.45
C LYS A 687 40.08 46.09 48.54
N ASN A 688 41.24 46.74 48.67
CA ASN A 688 41.47 47.78 49.67
C ASN A 688 41.08 49.18 49.20
N TYR A 689 40.68 49.36 47.94
CA TYR A 689 40.37 50.68 47.36
C TYR A 689 39.36 51.47 48.20
N ASP A 690 38.25 50.84 48.63
CA ASP A 690 37.21 51.52 49.42
C ASP A 690 37.65 51.86 50.85
N LYS A 691 38.67 51.16 51.38
CA LYS A 691 39.20 51.39 52.73
C LYS A 691 40.17 52.57 52.79
N VAL A 692 40.79 52.94 51.66
CA VAL A 692 41.73 54.07 51.58
C VAL A 692 40.96 55.37 51.65
N GLN A 693 41.20 56.21 52.65
CA GLN A 693 40.55 57.52 52.73
C GLN A 693 41.20 58.51 51.73
N PRO A 694 40.45 59.50 51.21
CA PRO A 694 41.00 60.48 50.27
C PRO A 694 42.26 61.20 50.77
N GLU A 695 42.36 61.43 52.08
CA GLU A 695 43.48 62.14 52.71
C GLU A 695 44.80 61.34 52.60
N ASP A 696 44.70 60.01 52.60
CA ASP A 696 45.82 59.06 52.56
C ASP A 696 46.33 58.79 51.14
N ILE A 697 45.67 59.35 50.12
CA ILE A 697 46.06 59.17 48.72
C ILE A 697 47.29 60.03 48.39
N LYS A 698 48.38 59.36 48.03
CA LYS A 698 49.66 59.98 47.67
C LYS A 698 49.58 60.87 46.43
N TRP A 699 48.90 60.41 45.39
CA TRP A 699 48.92 61.04 44.07
C TRP A 699 47.69 61.91 43.83
N LYS A 700 47.93 63.20 43.59
CA LYS A 700 46.90 64.24 43.38
C LYS A 700 47.22 64.99 42.10
N PHE A 701 46.28 65.01 41.17
CA PHE A 701 46.46 65.60 39.83
C PHE A 701 45.45 66.72 39.59
N ALA A 702 45.92 67.79 38.95
CA ALA A 702 45.11 68.95 38.56
C ALA A 702 44.23 68.68 37.34
N SER A 703 44.55 67.65 36.53
CA SER A 703 43.81 67.28 35.33
C SER A 703 43.99 65.79 34.96
N PRO A 704 43.06 65.19 34.18
CA PRO A 704 43.24 63.86 33.60
C PRO A 704 44.52 63.70 32.78
N GLU A 705 44.92 64.75 32.04
CA GLU A 705 46.10 64.77 31.17
C GLU A 705 47.40 64.68 31.99
N GLU A 706 47.44 65.31 33.17
CA GLU A 706 48.58 65.19 34.09
C GLU A 706 48.71 63.77 34.66
N ALA A 707 47.57 63.11 34.93
CA ALA A 707 47.56 61.71 35.36
C ALA A 707 48.03 60.76 34.24
N GLU A 708 47.73 61.08 32.98
CA GLU A 708 48.21 60.34 31.81
C GLU A 708 49.73 60.43 31.68
N ILE A 709 50.29 61.64 31.76
CA ILE A 709 51.74 61.86 31.77
C ILE A 709 52.39 61.07 32.91
N ALA A 710 51.80 61.08 34.10
CA ALA A 710 52.32 60.35 35.25
C ALA A 710 52.31 58.82 35.04
N TYR A 711 51.29 58.30 34.35
CA TYR A 711 51.22 56.88 33.98
C TYR A 711 52.27 56.52 32.92
N GLU A 712 52.45 57.34 31.89
CA GLU A 712 53.45 57.12 30.83
C GLU A 712 54.88 57.08 31.37
N PHE A 713 55.20 57.95 32.32
CA PHE A 713 56.50 57.94 33.02
C PHE A 713 56.63 56.85 34.10
N GLY A 714 55.57 56.07 34.34
CA GLY A 714 55.57 54.94 35.29
C GLY A 714 55.47 55.33 36.77
N TYR A 715 55.01 56.54 37.09
CA TYR A 715 54.85 56.99 38.48
C TYR A 715 53.62 56.40 39.18
N ILE A 716 52.56 56.09 38.41
CA ILE A 716 51.32 55.50 38.90
C ILE A 716 50.97 54.22 38.12
N LYS A 717 50.23 53.30 38.75
CA LYS A 717 49.68 52.10 38.09
C LYS A 717 48.21 52.29 37.70
N LEU A 718 47.70 51.46 36.77
CA LEU A 718 46.32 51.53 36.26
C LEU A 718 45.24 51.51 37.35
N HIS A 719 45.42 50.67 38.38
CA HIS A 719 44.43 50.46 39.45
C HIS A 719 44.81 51.18 40.76
N GLU A 720 45.86 51.99 40.77
CA GLU A 720 46.27 52.74 41.95
C GLU A 720 45.23 53.84 42.25
N PRO A 721 44.79 54.01 43.51
CA PRO A 721 43.90 55.10 43.87
C PRO A 721 44.57 56.46 43.66
N ILE A 722 43.90 57.36 42.93
CA ILE A 722 44.35 58.72 42.65
C ILE A 722 43.24 59.71 42.97
N LEU A 723 43.63 60.95 43.29
CA LEU A 723 42.72 62.09 43.30
C LEU A 723 42.97 62.93 42.06
N VAL A 724 41.94 63.13 41.24
CA VAL A 724 42.03 63.93 40.03
C VAL A 724 40.91 64.96 40.00
N LYS A 725 41.24 66.19 39.59
CA LYS A 725 40.24 67.24 39.40
C LYS A 725 39.58 67.07 38.03
N ILE A 726 38.27 66.79 38.02
CA ILE A 726 37.44 66.61 36.83
C ILE A 726 36.23 67.54 36.94
N ASN A 727 35.99 68.40 35.95
CA ASN A 727 34.87 69.36 35.94
C ASN A 727 34.76 70.15 37.26
N ASP A 728 35.90 70.69 37.71
CA ASP A 728 36.06 71.42 38.97
C ASP A 728 35.77 70.68 40.28
N LYS A 729 35.59 69.35 40.21
CA LYS A 729 35.42 68.49 41.39
C LYS A 729 36.61 67.56 41.54
N VAL A 730 37.13 67.44 42.76
CA VAL A 730 38.15 66.44 43.09
C VAL A 730 37.46 65.09 43.27
N VAL A 731 37.82 64.12 42.44
CA VAL A 731 37.22 62.78 42.44
C VAL A 731 38.28 61.74 42.79
N LYS A 732 37.94 60.83 43.71
CA LYS A 732 38.71 59.63 44.01
C LYS A 732 38.42 58.57 42.95
N THR A 733 39.40 58.23 42.13
CA THR A 733 39.25 57.26 41.04
C THR A 733 40.56 56.49 40.80
N THR A 734 40.61 55.72 39.73
CA THR A 734 41.85 55.11 39.21
C THR A 734 42.12 55.63 37.80
N PHE A 735 43.39 55.62 37.38
CA PHE A 735 43.73 56.08 36.03
C PHE A 735 43.00 55.27 34.94
N GLY A 736 42.84 53.96 35.12
CA GLY A 736 42.09 53.14 34.17
C GLY A 736 40.61 53.56 34.03
N ARG A 737 39.96 53.96 35.13
CA ARG A 737 38.59 54.53 35.06
C ARG A 737 38.55 55.86 34.34
N VAL A 738 39.57 56.71 34.47
CA VAL A 738 39.69 57.97 33.72
C VAL A 738 39.77 57.69 32.22
N ILE A 739 40.61 56.73 31.81
CA ILE A 739 40.77 56.32 30.40
C ILE A 739 39.44 55.83 29.83
N PHE A 740 38.75 54.89 30.48
CA PHE A 740 37.48 54.38 29.95
C PHE A 740 36.38 55.46 29.89
N ASN A 741 36.32 56.34 30.87
CA ASN A 741 35.30 57.40 30.87
C ASN A 741 35.55 58.47 29.81
N SER A 742 36.79 58.67 29.35
CA SER A 742 37.12 59.65 28.31
C SER A 742 36.37 59.39 27.00
N ILE A 743 36.20 58.12 26.62
CA ILE A 743 35.48 57.72 25.39
C ILE A 743 33.95 57.82 25.53
N LEU A 744 33.42 57.88 26.76
CA LEU A 744 31.99 58.01 27.01
C LEU A 744 31.52 59.46 26.81
N PRO A 745 30.25 59.67 26.37
CA PRO A 745 29.62 60.99 26.41
C PRO A 745 29.64 61.57 27.83
N GLU A 746 29.87 62.88 27.96
CA GLU A 746 30.09 63.55 29.26
C GLU A 746 29.01 63.24 30.30
N GLU A 747 27.74 63.21 29.90
CA GLU A 747 26.58 62.93 30.77
C GLU A 747 26.51 61.49 31.29
N LEU A 748 27.26 60.57 30.68
CA LEU A 748 27.27 59.14 31.01
C LEU A 748 28.55 58.72 31.72
N ARG A 749 29.48 59.65 31.96
CA ARG A 749 30.73 59.39 32.66
C ARG A 749 30.46 59.12 34.14
N ASP A 750 30.99 58.00 34.63
CA ASP A 750 30.96 57.59 36.02
C ASP A 750 32.33 57.04 36.43
N TYR A 751 33.09 57.89 37.12
CA TYR A 751 34.46 57.61 37.58
C TYR A 751 34.51 56.72 38.83
N ASN A 752 33.36 56.35 39.41
CA ASN A 752 33.28 55.49 40.59
C ASN A 752 32.87 54.05 40.26
N LYS A 753 32.44 53.80 39.03
CA LYS A 753 31.86 52.52 38.62
C LYS A 753 32.86 51.64 37.88
N THR A 754 32.81 50.35 38.19
CA THR A 754 33.46 49.28 37.41
C THR A 754 32.51 48.81 36.30
N PHE A 755 33.01 48.68 35.08
CA PHE A 755 32.22 48.36 33.90
C PHE A 755 32.37 46.90 33.50
N GLY A 756 31.52 46.04 34.05
CA GLY A 756 31.30 44.68 33.53
C GLY A 756 30.33 44.66 32.34
N LYS A 757 29.96 43.45 31.89
CA LYS A 757 29.04 43.23 30.75
C LYS A 757 27.75 44.04 30.83
N ASN A 758 27.09 44.05 32.00
CA ASN A 758 25.84 44.77 32.21
C ASN A 758 26.07 46.30 32.21
N GLY A 759 27.16 46.76 32.83
CA GLY A 759 27.53 48.18 32.82
C GLY A 759 27.75 48.71 31.41
N ILE A 760 28.49 47.98 30.58
CA ILE A 760 28.73 48.33 29.17
C ILE A 760 27.40 48.35 28.41
N LYS A 761 26.54 47.34 28.61
CA LYS A 761 25.21 47.27 27.98
C LYS A 761 24.34 48.48 28.30
N ASP A 762 24.34 48.90 29.56
CA ASP A 762 23.56 50.06 29.99
C ASP A 762 24.08 51.35 29.38
N VAL A 763 25.41 51.53 29.31
CA VAL A 763 26.01 52.73 28.69
C VAL A 763 25.74 52.78 27.19
N VAL A 764 25.89 51.66 26.47
CA VAL A 764 25.57 51.57 25.04
C VAL A 764 24.09 51.90 24.80
N TYR A 765 23.19 51.35 25.63
CA TYR A 765 21.76 51.62 25.50
C TYR A 765 21.38 53.07 25.83
N LYS A 766 21.98 53.66 26.87
CA LYS A 766 21.77 55.07 27.22
C LYS A 766 22.32 56.00 26.13
N THR A 767 23.47 55.67 25.55
CA THR A 767 24.07 56.41 24.42
C THR A 767 23.13 56.36 23.22
N PHE A 768 22.59 55.20 22.88
CA PHE A 768 21.60 55.06 21.80
C PHE A 768 20.37 55.92 22.02
N LYS A 769 19.82 55.94 23.24
CA LYS A 769 18.64 56.76 23.56
C LYS A 769 18.88 58.27 23.49
N LYS A 770 20.06 58.74 23.90
CA LYS A 770 20.36 60.18 24.00
C LYS A 770 21.03 60.76 22.75
N HIS A 771 21.94 60.00 22.13
CA HIS A 771 22.82 60.47 21.06
C HIS A 771 22.61 59.75 19.72
N GLY A 772 21.63 58.83 19.64
CA GLY A 772 21.27 58.13 18.41
C GLY A 772 22.23 57.02 18.01
N ILE A 773 22.00 56.47 16.81
CA ILE A 773 22.66 55.23 16.36
C ILE A 773 24.12 55.45 15.93
N ASP A 774 24.43 56.57 15.29
CA ASP A 774 25.77 56.86 14.79
C ASP A 774 26.79 57.00 15.93
N ARG A 775 26.49 57.84 16.92
CA ARG A 775 27.39 57.99 18.08
C ARG A 775 27.54 56.69 18.87
N THR A 776 26.50 55.85 18.89
CA THR A 776 26.56 54.54 19.53
C THR A 776 27.47 53.58 18.77
N ALA A 777 27.44 53.59 17.44
CA ALA A 777 28.33 52.79 16.62
C ALA A 777 29.80 53.20 16.81
N ASP A 778 30.08 54.50 16.88
CA ASP A 778 31.44 55.00 17.16
C ASP A 778 31.91 54.56 18.54
N LEU A 779 31.06 54.72 19.56
CA LEU A 779 31.36 54.27 20.92
C LEU A 779 31.64 52.75 20.97
N LEU A 780 30.89 51.95 20.21
CA LEU A 780 31.12 50.50 20.13
C LEU A 780 32.52 50.18 19.55
N ASP A 781 32.94 50.90 18.51
CA ASP A 781 34.30 50.77 17.94
C ASP A 781 35.39 51.23 18.93
N ASP A 782 35.15 52.30 19.68
CA ASP A 782 36.06 52.80 20.71
C ASP A 782 36.22 51.79 21.86
N ILE A 783 35.09 51.27 22.38
CA ILE A 783 35.07 50.23 23.41
C ILE A 783 35.79 48.96 22.94
N LYS A 784 35.56 48.55 21.69
CA LYS A 784 36.24 47.39 21.09
C LYS A 784 37.75 47.59 21.08
N THR A 785 38.22 48.74 20.59
CA THR A 785 39.65 49.05 20.44
C THR A 785 40.34 49.04 21.81
N LEU A 786 39.77 49.77 22.77
CA LEU A 786 40.29 49.87 24.13
C LEU A 786 40.20 48.53 24.87
N GLY A 787 39.09 47.79 24.73
CA GLY A 787 38.91 46.49 25.35
C GLY A 787 39.93 45.46 24.86
N PHE A 788 40.18 45.33 23.55
CA PHE A 788 41.23 44.41 23.07
C PHE A 788 42.63 44.81 23.53
N HIS A 789 42.93 46.11 23.55
CA HIS A 789 44.22 46.61 24.00
C HIS A 789 44.49 46.24 25.46
N TYR A 790 43.57 46.58 26.36
CA TYR A 790 43.74 46.29 27.80
C TYR A 790 43.51 44.83 28.16
N ALA A 791 42.77 44.06 27.35
CA ALA A 791 42.75 42.61 27.49
C ALA A 791 44.14 42.01 27.28
N THR A 792 44.89 42.51 26.29
CA THR A 792 46.26 42.05 26.01
C THR A 792 47.23 42.49 27.11
N ILE A 793 47.14 43.75 27.55
CA ILE A 793 48.01 44.29 28.63
C ILE A 793 47.75 43.62 29.97
N SER A 794 46.52 43.19 30.25
CA SER A 794 46.17 42.58 31.53
C SER A 794 46.98 41.33 31.85
N GLY A 795 47.55 40.66 30.83
CA GLY A 795 48.27 39.40 31.00
C GLY A 795 47.36 38.28 31.51
N LEU A 796 46.04 38.39 31.28
CA LEU A 796 45.06 37.41 31.73
C LEU A 796 45.39 36.04 31.12
N THR A 797 45.65 35.09 32.01
CA THR A 797 45.95 33.69 31.70
C THR A 797 45.19 32.82 32.66
N VAL A 798 44.90 31.58 32.28
CA VAL A 798 44.24 30.62 33.17
C VAL A 798 45.16 29.42 33.35
N SER A 799 45.47 29.11 34.59
CA SER A 799 46.23 27.95 35.01
C SER A 799 45.40 27.12 36.00
N LEU A 800 45.80 25.86 36.23
CA LEU A 800 45.13 25.02 37.23
C LEU A 800 45.15 25.63 38.64
N LYS A 801 46.12 26.50 38.94
CA LYS A 801 46.26 27.16 40.24
C LYS A 801 45.25 28.29 40.46
N ASP A 802 44.66 28.82 39.39
CA ASP A 802 43.67 29.90 39.49
C ASP A 802 42.31 29.38 39.95
N PHE A 803 42.06 28.07 39.84
CA PHE A 803 40.87 27.38 40.38
C PHE A 803 41.01 27.16 41.89
N LEU A 804 40.87 28.25 42.65
CA LEU A 804 40.93 28.22 44.11
C LEU A 804 39.75 27.44 44.67
N ILE A 805 40.04 26.33 45.37
CA ILE A 805 39.03 25.52 46.04
C ILE A 805 38.86 26.05 47.46
N SER A 806 37.64 26.45 47.83
CA SER A 806 37.36 26.88 49.20
C SER A 806 37.59 25.71 50.19
N PRO A 807 38.33 25.93 51.29
CA PRO A 807 38.54 24.90 52.30
C PRO A 807 37.22 24.41 52.94
N LYS A 808 36.17 25.26 52.96
CA LYS A 808 34.86 24.90 53.50
C LYS A 808 34.06 23.91 52.64
N LYS A 809 34.50 23.64 51.39
CA LYS A 809 33.85 22.66 50.52
C LYS A 809 33.70 21.30 51.22
N ASN A 810 34.76 20.84 51.89
CA ASN A 810 34.76 19.54 52.58
C ASN A 810 33.79 19.52 53.76
N GLU A 811 33.64 20.66 54.47
CA GLU A 811 32.69 20.80 55.58
C GLU A 811 31.25 20.71 55.08
N ILE A 812 30.92 21.40 53.98
CA ILE A 812 29.57 21.38 53.37
C ILE A 812 29.22 19.96 52.88
N ILE A 813 30.16 19.28 52.23
CA ILE A 813 29.96 17.89 51.77
C ILE A 813 29.76 16.95 52.96
N ALA A 814 30.57 17.07 54.01
CA ALA A 814 30.44 16.23 55.21
C ALA A 814 29.09 16.45 55.91
N GLU A 815 28.58 17.69 55.97
CA GLU A 815 27.24 17.98 56.51
C GLU A 815 26.13 17.38 55.64
N ALA A 816 26.27 17.44 54.31
CA ALA A 816 25.32 16.83 53.38
C ALA A 816 25.29 15.30 53.50
N MET A 817 26.46 14.65 53.60
CA MET A 817 26.57 13.20 53.78
C MET A 817 25.91 12.75 55.08
N LYS A 818 26.11 13.46 56.20
CA LYS A 818 25.42 13.15 57.46
C LYS A 818 23.90 13.15 57.33
N LYS A 819 23.33 14.12 56.59
CA LYS A 819 21.88 14.20 56.36
C LYS A 819 21.37 13.10 55.44
N ILE A 820 22.20 12.62 54.52
CA ILE A 820 21.88 11.46 53.67
C ILE A 820 21.89 10.17 54.48
N ASP A 821 22.87 10.00 55.37
CA ASP A 821 22.92 8.85 56.29
C ASP A 821 21.68 8.81 57.20
N GLU A 822 21.17 9.97 57.63
CA GLU A 822 19.91 10.08 58.39
C GLU A 822 18.70 9.63 57.55
N ILE A 823 18.61 10.03 56.27
CA ILE A 823 17.56 9.57 55.35
C ILE A 823 17.65 8.08 55.07
N GLU A 824 18.87 7.55 54.93
CA GLU A 824 19.10 6.14 54.68
C GLU A 824 18.64 5.30 55.88
N LYS A 825 18.90 5.74 57.11
CA LYS A 825 18.35 5.12 58.32
C LYS A 825 16.82 5.17 58.39
N LEU A 826 16.22 6.32 58.08
CA LEU A 826 14.75 6.45 58.05
C LEU A 826 14.11 5.53 57.00
N TYR A 827 14.80 5.29 55.88
CA TYR A 827 14.38 4.32 54.87
C TYR A 827 14.52 2.88 55.37
N GLU A 828 15.65 2.52 56.01
CA GLU A 828 15.87 1.20 56.61
C GLU A 828 14.86 0.87 57.71
N GLU A 829 14.43 1.87 58.48
CA GLU A 829 13.37 1.77 59.50
C GLU A 829 11.95 1.71 58.91
N GLY A 830 11.80 1.82 57.58
CA GLY A 830 10.52 1.75 56.87
C GLY A 830 9.66 3.01 56.97
N LEU A 831 10.24 4.15 57.39
CA LEU A 831 9.54 5.44 57.55
C LEU A 831 9.48 6.25 56.26
N LEU A 832 10.24 5.88 55.23
CA LEU A 832 10.28 6.53 53.92
C LEU A 832 10.07 5.50 52.81
N SER A 833 9.35 5.89 51.75
CA SER A 833 9.34 5.14 50.50
C SER A 833 10.60 5.41 49.65
N ASP A 834 10.90 4.52 48.70
CA ASP A 834 12.02 4.71 47.76
C ASP A 834 11.92 6.03 46.97
N GLU A 835 10.70 6.44 46.58
CA GLU A 835 10.48 7.70 45.88
C GLU A 835 10.77 8.92 46.78
N GLU A 836 10.41 8.85 48.07
CA GLU A 836 10.66 9.91 49.04
C GLU A 836 12.14 10.01 49.40
N LYS A 837 12.82 8.87 49.60
CA LYS A 837 14.29 8.80 49.76
C LYS A 837 14.99 9.49 48.60
N TYR A 838 14.61 9.16 47.36
CA TYR A 838 15.22 9.74 46.16
C TYR A 838 15.01 11.26 46.08
N LYS A 839 13.79 11.75 46.32
CA LYS A 839 13.47 13.20 46.30
C LYS A 839 14.24 13.98 47.36
N GLU A 840 14.26 13.50 48.61
CA GLU A 840 14.97 14.19 49.69
C GLU A 840 16.50 14.13 49.53
N THR A 841 17.04 13.03 48.99
CA THR A 841 18.48 12.93 48.63
C THR A 841 18.87 13.97 47.58
N ILE A 842 18.07 14.13 46.52
CA ILE A 842 18.30 15.16 45.49
C ILE A 842 18.28 16.56 46.11
N LYS A 843 17.31 16.84 46.97
CA LYS A 843 17.15 18.14 47.62
C LYS A 843 18.35 18.50 48.49
N ILE A 844 18.90 17.54 49.25
CA ILE A 844 20.13 17.75 50.03
C ILE A 844 21.32 18.04 49.11
N TRP A 845 21.54 17.24 48.05
CA TRP A 845 22.65 17.47 47.13
C TRP A 845 22.52 18.78 46.35
N THR A 846 21.32 19.18 45.97
CA THR A 846 21.05 20.47 45.32
C THR A 846 21.45 21.60 46.25
N LYS A 847 20.98 21.58 47.51
CA LYS A 847 21.34 22.59 48.51
C LYS A 847 22.84 22.62 48.81
N ALA A 848 23.48 21.46 48.90
CA ALA A 848 24.92 21.38 49.11
C ALA A 848 25.70 21.96 47.92
N THR A 849 25.24 21.71 46.70
CA THR A 849 25.82 22.27 45.47
C THR A 849 25.71 23.80 45.47
N ASP A 850 24.53 24.34 45.81
CA ASP A 850 24.32 25.78 45.90
C ASP A 850 25.25 26.42 46.96
N LEU A 851 25.36 25.82 48.15
CA LEU A 851 26.25 26.30 49.21
C LEU A 851 27.74 26.26 48.80
N VAL A 852 28.18 25.19 48.14
CA VAL A 852 29.55 25.09 47.62
C VAL A 852 29.78 26.16 46.55
N GLN A 853 28.82 26.40 45.67
CA GLN A 853 28.90 27.43 44.63
C GLN A 853 29.02 28.84 45.24
N GLU A 854 28.15 29.19 46.19
CA GLU A 854 28.18 30.49 46.88
C GLU A 854 29.51 30.73 47.59
N GLU A 855 30.00 29.75 48.34
CA GLU A 855 31.26 29.86 49.06
C GLU A 855 32.47 29.91 48.11
N THR A 856 32.41 29.19 46.98
CA THR A 856 33.44 29.26 45.94
C THR A 856 33.50 30.66 45.32
N TYR A 857 32.36 31.27 44.97
CA TYR A 857 32.36 32.65 44.46
C TYR A 857 32.86 33.65 45.49
N LYS A 858 32.49 33.49 46.75
CA LYS A 858 32.97 34.35 47.83
C LYS A 858 34.49 34.25 47.99
N TYR A 859 35.03 33.03 47.98
CA TYR A 859 36.45 32.77 48.13
C TYR A 859 37.27 33.29 46.93
N LEU A 860 36.79 33.06 45.70
CA LEU A 860 37.39 33.64 44.50
C LEU A 860 37.34 35.17 44.52
N GLY A 861 36.21 35.75 44.96
CA GLY A 861 36.04 37.19 45.11
C GLY A 861 36.96 37.86 46.13
N GLU A 862 37.65 37.10 46.98
CA GLU A 862 38.69 37.65 47.85
C GLU A 862 39.91 38.13 47.08
N ASN A 863 40.19 37.54 45.90
CA ASN A 863 41.17 38.02 44.95
C ASN A 863 40.43 38.57 43.71
N PRO A 864 40.14 39.87 43.66
CA PRO A 864 39.33 40.45 42.58
C PRO A 864 39.98 40.32 41.19
N PHE A 865 41.29 40.06 41.13
CA PHE A 865 42.07 39.86 39.89
C PHE A 865 42.22 38.38 39.50
N ASN A 866 41.54 37.45 40.17
CA ASN A 866 41.52 36.05 39.72
C ASN A 866 40.97 35.97 38.27
N PRO A 867 41.66 35.27 37.35
CA PRO A 867 41.20 35.09 35.96
C PRO A 867 39.88 34.32 35.78
N VAL A 868 39.51 33.46 36.74
CA VAL A 868 38.33 32.57 36.74
C VAL A 868 37.15 33.26 37.44
#